data_AF-A0A8T4NA29-F1
#
_entry.id   AF-A0A8T4NA29-F1
#
_cell.length_a   1.000
_cell.length_b   1.000
_cell.length_c   1.000
_cell.angle_alpha   90.00
_cell.angle_beta   90.00
_cell.angle_gamma   90.00
#
_symmetry.space_group_name_H-M   'P 1'
#
loop_
_entity.id
_entity.type
_entity.pdbx_description
1 polymer ?
#
loop_
_entity_poly.entity_id
_entity_poly.type
_entity_poly.pdbx_seq_one_letter_code
_entity_poly.pdbx_strand_id
1 'polypeptide(L)'
;MFKPVRDKKDRVIPKGMYKNLEQRLKERNDVKGIRTVTVYPFDRYTDLGPYVGLADRLISGGILHYTACLVNSGFTNLRAVLRQHNPKLKLSKSKLNGQPIDQVEISSMSIHSNDVWDIIKDAYQMPNRPLITLGGPAGKYEPHMFFGTKEDPTIGIDVAITGEAYTGIVLKERILNRRKKLSNGRTISMREAFEDLAQKRELDDIHGIAYRWIDPQGKTWIVDTYINKGVEDLSEYPTIDKTFKFLEKKHNDESLKDRPATPKEIANEINLSTTINTGGCRLGCDYCPLTNGELGIFRTSGFDHLGKTMEKIFSKFGIKRFFGADDNIGNDINQLYKDAKGLSQYIMEDGSKLIGKVESGSEITLTDLDKFARKYPDGLMELGKIYSGLWMGNEDVNQELVKKGQSLDKVRERLPEMINAGISPMIMNIYGDQMHYNRIRSNTNEEQHQSKEFLDSLSQKQKKLFRESEMAMDKGKEKKSDILARKFVNSLTPSQEDKFKFGLREESFFYLKYGAVSQQFTLLTPAVGTEVYDIPYNERMVFDKVGDIQIEQHHFDGNHVVMTSHNNPVERLKDVYKAYGHMYNYSNLFRAVGRVIKEKFLGNENKLRVAKYAAYYQFKGINGLKVTKKRQKEFVNALKIGPIVRAKEPPKSYHPVLAIHPESAKYYSVTSSHVALDPKPLTKQGVLTIEALEKICQGEFEIYPTPIARYDQLPTYSQAHESIEGYRKHADTLYEQFSIKLRELTSSGREGLNQSKETLTHLGQDFIIHAEKLYHKLHNNLRGGANNSLNQLKEKIQIDMHKYNVTI
;
A
#
# COMPACT_ATOMS: atom_id res chain seq x y z
N MET A 1 -0.24 -7.20 -17.11
CA MET A 1 -1.48 -7.96 -17.43
C MET A 1 -2.63 -7.10 -16.92
N PHE A 2 -3.41 -6.46 -17.80
CA PHE A 2 -4.43 -5.48 -17.36
C PHE A 2 -5.61 -6.19 -16.70
N LYS A 3 -5.93 -5.80 -15.46
CA LYS A 3 -7.12 -6.27 -14.73
C LYS A 3 -8.38 -5.76 -15.44
N PRO A 4 -9.37 -6.60 -15.78
CA PRO A 4 -10.65 -6.10 -16.29
C PRO A 4 -11.33 -5.26 -15.21
N VAL A 5 -11.63 -4.00 -15.54
CA VAL A 5 -12.34 -3.08 -14.66
C VAL A 5 -13.80 -3.53 -14.58
N ARG A 6 -14.24 -3.98 -13.40
CA ARG A 6 -15.65 -4.33 -13.15
C ARG A 6 -16.56 -3.12 -13.36
N ASP A 7 -17.82 -3.32 -13.72
CA ASP A 7 -18.77 -2.22 -13.89
C ASP A 7 -18.82 -1.38 -12.60
N LYS A 8 -19.03 -0.06 -12.73
CA LYS A 8 -19.14 0.85 -11.58
C LYS A 8 -20.21 0.35 -10.60
N LYS A 9 -21.34 -0.15 -11.10
CA LYS A 9 -22.46 -0.64 -10.29
C LYS A 9 -22.09 -1.87 -9.44
N ASP A 10 -21.16 -2.69 -9.91
CA ASP A 10 -20.73 -3.91 -9.22
C ASP A 10 -19.68 -3.65 -8.12
N ARG A 11 -19.17 -2.41 -8.06
CA ARG A 11 -18.12 -1.97 -7.13
C ARG A 11 -18.68 -1.14 -5.97
N VAL A 12 -19.88 -0.59 -6.09
CA VAL A 12 -20.46 0.27 -5.05
C VAL A 12 -21.61 -0.41 -4.31
N ILE A 13 -21.67 -0.16 -3.01
CA ILE A 13 -22.87 -0.41 -2.20
C ILE A 13 -23.76 0.84 -2.34
N PRO A 14 -25.00 0.71 -2.85
CA PRO A 14 -25.89 1.83 -3.07
C PRO A 14 -26.20 2.62 -1.81
N LYS A 15 -26.50 3.91 -1.98
CA LYS A 15 -26.89 4.80 -0.90
C LYS A 15 -28.06 4.22 -0.05
N GLY A 16 -27.94 4.32 1.27
CA GLY A 16 -28.92 3.90 2.28
C GLY A 16 -28.74 2.45 2.76
N MET A 17 -28.00 1.62 2.03
CA MET A 17 -27.83 0.21 2.40
C MET A 17 -27.04 0.03 3.70
N TYR A 18 -26.01 0.84 3.95
CA TYR A 18 -25.28 0.80 5.22
C TYR A 18 -26.17 1.29 6.36
N LYS A 19 -26.88 2.41 6.19
CA LYS A 19 -27.80 2.93 7.22
C LYS A 19 -28.91 1.95 7.60
N ASN A 20 -29.49 1.25 6.63
CA ASN A 20 -30.52 0.25 6.87
C ASN A 20 -29.97 -0.94 7.68
N LEU A 21 -28.78 -1.43 7.32
CA LEU A 21 -28.10 -2.51 8.05
C LEU A 21 -27.77 -2.10 9.50
N GLU A 22 -27.21 -0.90 9.66
CA GLU A 22 -26.89 -0.33 10.97
C GLU A 22 -28.13 -0.25 11.86
N GLN A 23 -29.24 0.27 11.34
CA GLN A 23 -30.48 0.42 12.10
C GLN A 23 -31.07 -0.93 12.51
N ARG A 24 -31.10 -1.91 11.60
CA ARG A 24 -31.57 -3.28 11.91
C ARG A 24 -30.78 -3.92 13.05
N LEU A 25 -29.45 -3.76 13.05
CA LEU A 25 -28.60 -4.30 14.12
C LEU A 25 -28.80 -3.57 15.44
N LYS A 26 -28.93 -2.25 15.40
CA LYS A 26 -29.09 -1.40 16.59
C LYS A 26 -30.35 -1.71 17.38
N GLU A 27 -31.41 -2.15 16.71
CA GLU A 27 -32.68 -2.54 17.33
C GLU A 27 -32.61 -3.88 18.06
N ARG A 28 -31.54 -4.66 17.87
CA ARG A 28 -31.40 -5.98 18.49
C ARG A 28 -30.85 -5.88 19.91
N ASN A 29 -31.43 -6.66 20.82
CA ASN A 29 -30.95 -6.73 22.20
C ASN A 29 -29.72 -7.65 22.37
N ASP A 30 -29.54 -8.65 21.51
CA ASP A 30 -28.43 -9.60 21.59
C ASP A 30 -27.06 -8.96 21.28
N VAL A 31 -27.03 -7.91 20.44
CA VAL A 31 -25.82 -7.15 20.12
C VAL A 31 -25.19 -6.48 21.34
N LYS A 32 -26.01 -5.98 22.28
CA LYS A 32 -25.55 -5.22 23.46
C LYS A 32 -24.68 -6.06 24.40
N GLY A 33 -24.91 -7.38 24.41
CA GLY A 33 -24.20 -8.33 25.27
C GLY A 33 -22.83 -8.77 24.75
N ILE A 34 -22.50 -8.50 23.47
CA ILE A 34 -21.29 -9.05 22.84
C ILE A 34 -20.03 -8.30 23.31
N ARG A 35 -19.17 -8.99 24.06
CA ARG A 35 -17.91 -8.47 24.61
C ARG A 35 -16.85 -8.44 23.52
N THR A 36 -16.54 -7.26 23.03
CA THR A 36 -15.71 -7.07 21.84
C THR A 36 -14.48 -6.23 22.17
N VAL A 37 -13.31 -6.74 21.80
CA VAL A 37 -12.06 -5.97 21.88
C VAL A 37 -11.59 -5.68 20.46
N THR A 38 -11.52 -4.40 20.09
CA THR A 38 -10.86 -3.97 18.86
C THR A 38 -9.41 -3.64 19.17
N VAL A 39 -8.46 -4.14 18.39
CA VAL A 39 -7.03 -3.95 18.64
C VAL A 39 -6.36 -3.42 17.38
N TYR A 40 -5.54 -2.39 17.57
CA TYR A 40 -4.60 -1.91 16.57
C TYR A 40 -3.20 -2.38 16.96
N PRO A 41 -2.64 -3.39 16.25
CA PRO A 41 -1.27 -3.85 16.44
C PRO A 41 -0.28 -2.76 16.05
N PHE A 42 0.90 -2.77 16.67
CA PHE A 42 1.94 -1.82 16.31
C PHE A 42 3.35 -2.35 16.55
N ASP A 43 4.12 -2.37 15.48
CA ASP A 43 5.55 -2.63 15.53
C ASP A 43 6.34 -1.33 15.72
N ARG A 44 7.22 -1.28 16.73
CA ARG A 44 8.05 -0.11 17.02
C ARG A 44 9.19 0.09 16.02
N TYR A 45 9.52 -0.91 15.19
CA TYR A 45 10.52 -0.80 14.14
C TYR A 45 10.05 0.08 12.96
N THR A 46 8.75 0.25 12.77
CA THR A 46 8.18 1.07 11.68
C THR A 46 8.08 2.56 12.04
N ASP A 47 8.34 2.94 13.28
CA ASP A 47 8.34 4.33 13.75
C ASP A 47 9.70 4.97 13.47
N LEU A 48 9.89 5.63 12.31
CA LEU A 48 11.20 6.08 11.86
C LEU A 48 11.19 7.52 11.30
N GLY A 49 12.39 8.04 11.05
CA GLY A 49 12.61 9.35 10.43
C GLY A 49 12.02 10.50 11.25
N PRO A 50 11.46 11.54 10.62
CA PRO A 50 10.90 12.71 11.31
C PRO A 50 9.62 12.39 12.10
N TYR A 51 9.04 11.20 11.93
CA TYR A 51 7.76 10.81 12.52
C TYR A 51 7.91 10.09 13.86
N VAL A 52 9.14 9.81 14.31
CA VAL A 52 9.40 9.11 15.58
C VAL A 52 8.58 9.68 16.74
N GLY A 53 7.77 8.84 17.39
CA GLY A 53 6.91 9.21 18.52
C GLY A 53 5.63 9.96 18.15
N LEU A 54 5.37 10.20 16.86
CA LEU A 54 4.05 10.62 16.38
C LEU A 54 3.03 9.49 16.54
N ALA A 55 3.46 8.25 16.31
CA ALA A 55 2.63 7.05 16.47
C ALA A 55 2.01 6.91 17.87
N ASP A 56 2.69 7.39 18.92
CA ASP A 56 2.16 7.37 20.29
C ASP A 56 1.04 8.40 20.54
N ARG A 57 0.85 9.35 19.63
CA ARG A 57 -0.08 10.48 19.78
C ARG A 57 -1.17 10.50 18.70
N LEU A 58 -1.09 9.53 17.79
CA LEU A 58 -1.99 9.32 16.66
C LEU A 58 -2.78 8.03 16.89
N ILE A 59 -4.07 8.06 16.53
CA ILE A 59 -4.87 6.85 16.40
C ILE A 59 -5.08 6.56 14.91
N SER A 60 -4.87 5.31 14.51
CA SER A 60 -5.05 4.88 13.12
C SER A 60 -6.52 4.89 12.67
N GLY A 61 -6.75 5.20 11.39
CA GLY A 61 -8.09 5.38 10.83
C GLY A 61 -8.93 4.12 10.81
N GLY A 62 -8.33 2.96 10.53
CA GLY A 62 -9.04 1.68 10.42
C GLY A 62 -9.77 1.31 11.72
N ILE A 63 -9.07 1.36 12.86
CA ILE A 63 -9.66 1.07 14.17
C ILE A 63 -10.69 2.13 14.57
N LEU A 64 -10.44 3.42 14.29
CA LEU A 64 -11.40 4.49 14.57
C LEU A 64 -12.71 4.29 13.81
N HIS A 65 -12.61 3.96 12.53
CA HIS A 65 -13.74 3.87 11.63
C HIS A 65 -14.57 2.61 11.88
N TYR A 66 -13.93 1.43 11.95
CA TYR A 66 -14.64 0.17 12.17
C TYR A 66 -15.29 0.10 13.55
N THR A 67 -14.58 0.56 14.60
CA THR A 67 -15.15 0.61 15.95
C THR A 67 -16.35 1.56 16.01
N ALA A 68 -16.31 2.71 15.31
CA ALA A 68 -17.45 3.61 15.26
C ALA A 68 -18.67 2.96 14.59
N CYS A 69 -18.47 2.13 13.56
CA CYS A 69 -19.53 1.35 12.91
C CYS A 69 -20.14 0.31 13.87
N LEU A 70 -19.30 -0.43 14.63
CA LEU A 70 -19.77 -1.36 15.66
C LEU A 70 -20.62 -0.64 16.72
N VAL A 71 -20.11 0.46 17.28
CA VAL A 71 -20.83 1.26 18.27
C VAL A 71 -22.18 1.72 17.73
N ASN A 72 -22.20 2.22 16.49
CA ASN A 72 -23.44 2.73 15.92
C ASN A 72 -24.44 1.63 15.55
N SER A 73 -23.96 0.41 15.31
CA SER A 73 -24.76 -0.80 15.08
C SER A 73 -25.27 -1.43 16.40
N GLY A 74 -25.02 -0.82 17.56
CA GLY A 74 -25.58 -1.24 18.85
C GLY A 74 -24.64 -2.01 19.77
N PHE A 75 -23.38 -2.23 19.38
CA PHE A 75 -22.40 -2.86 20.27
C PHE A 75 -22.05 -1.88 21.40
N THR A 76 -22.33 -2.27 22.64
CA THR A 76 -22.10 -1.41 23.82
C THR A 76 -20.99 -1.93 24.73
N ASN A 77 -20.64 -3.21 24.62
CA ASN A 77 -19.66 -3.86 25.47
C ASN A 77 -18.29 -3.95 24.76
N LEU A 78 -17.65 -2.80 24.58
CA LEU A 78 -16.49 -2.62 23.70
C LEU A 78 -15.26 -2.05 24.44
N ARG A 79 -14.08 -2.43 23.96
CA ARG A 79 -12.82 -1.76 24.29
C ARG A 79 -11.95 -1.65 23.03
N ALA A 80 -11.49 -0.44 22.71
CA ALA A 80 -10.58 -0.17 21.60
C ALA A 80 -9.15 0.01 22.15
N VAL A 81 -8.23 -0.85 21.74
CA VAL A 81 -6.87 -0.90 22.27
C VAL A 81 -5.88 -0.49 21.19
N LEU A 82 -4.94 0.37 21.56
CA LEU A 82 -3.76 0.70 20.77
C LEU A 82 -2.55 0.04 21.39
N ARG A 83 -1.86 -0.85 20.67
CA ARG A 83 -0.63 -1.51 21.16
C ARG A 83 0.53 -0.52 21.35
N GLN A 84 0.45 0.66 20.74
CA GLN A 84 1.29 1.80 21.08
C GLN A 84 1.15 2.22 22.55
N HIS A 85 -0.07 2.17 23.08
CA HIS A 85 -0.42 2.66 24.41
C HIS A 85 -0.38 1.58 25.48
N ASN A 86 -0.62 0.32 25.10
CA ASN A 86 -0.40 -0.84 25.96
C ASN A 86 0.33 -1.98 25.21
N PRO A 87 1.68 -1.95 25.16
CA PRO A 87 2.48 -2.96 24.47
C PRO A 87 2.56 -4.31 25.21
N LYS A 88 2.08 -4.39 26.46
CA LYS A 88 2.12 -5.62 27.26
C LYS A 88 0.79 -6.36 27.32
N LEU A 89 -0.28 -5.81 26.73
CA LEU A 89 -1.60 -6.43 26.73
C LEU A 89 -1.52 -7.91 26.31
N LYS A 90 -2.17 -8.76 27.10
CA LYS A 90 -2.49 -10.16 26.83
C LYS A 90 -4.01 -10.31 26.92
N LEU A 91 -4.64 -10.66 25.81
CA LEU A 91 -6.06 -10.98 25.73
C LEU A 91 -6.41 -12.17 26.64
N SER A 92 -5.51 -13.15 26.77
CA SER A 92 -5.64 -14.30 27.67
C SER A 92 -5.82 -13.93 29.14
N LYS A 93 -5.27 -12.79 29.57
CA LYS A 93 -5.37 -12.25 30.94
C LYS A 93 -6.45 -11.18 31.08
N SER A 94 -7.12 -10.83 29.98
CA SER A 94 -8.06 -9.72 29.93
C SER A 94 -9.50 -10.17 30.07
N LYS A 95 -10.29 -9.30 30.70
CA LYS A 95 -11.73 -9.45 30.82
C LYS A 95 -12.39 -8.11 30.50
N LEU A 96 -13.62 -8.17 30.02
CA LEU A 96 -14.42 -6.98 29.74
C LEU A 96 -15.66 -7.03 30.63
N ASN A 97 -15.77 -6.07 31.55
CA ASN A 97 -16.75 -6.06 32.64
C ASN A 97 -16.74 -7.36 33.47
N GLY A 98 -15.54 -7.83 33.85
CA GLY A 98 -15.35 -9.05 34.64
C GLY A 98 -15.62 -10.37 33.91
N GLN A 99 -15.92 -10.30 32.61
CA GLN A 99 -16.33 -11.45 31.81
C GLN A 99 -15.36 -11.76 30.65
N PRO A 100 -15.30 -13.02 30.15
CA PRO A 100 -14.47 -13.38 29.00
C PRO A 100 -14.85 -12.62 27.72
N ILE A 101 -13.87 -12.39 26.84
CA ILE A 101 -14.07 -11.70 25.55
C ILE A 101 -14.74 -12.67 24.55
N ASP A 102 -15.76 -12.21 23.81
CA ASP A 102 -16.48 -13.02 22.81
C ASP A 102 -15.83 -12.94 21.41
N GLN A 103 -15.30 -11.78 21.05
CA GLN A 103 -14.68 -11.54 19.76
C GLN A 103 -13.55 -10.50 19.85
N VAL A 104 -12.53 -10.71 19.02
CA VAL A 104 -11.34 -9.87 18.87
C VAL A 104 -11.28 -9.40 17.41
N GLU A 105 -11.32 -8.08 17.23
CA GLU A 105 -11.27 -7.44 15.91
C GLU A 105 -9.91 -6.75 15.74
N ILE A 106 -9.05 -7.31 14.91
CA ILE A 106 -7.71 -6.80 14.64
C ILE A 106 -7.76 -5.92 13.39
N SER A 107 -7.39 -4.64 13.50
CA SER A 107 -7.21 -3.76 12.34
C SER A 107 -5.74 -3.45 12.18
N SER A 108 -5.10 -3.93 11.11
CA SER A 108 -3.64 -3.88 10.98
C SER A 108 -3.15 -3.57 9.57
N MET A 109 -1.99 -2.93 9.51
CA MET A 109 -1.13 -2.89 8.31
C MET A 109 -0.23 -4.13 8.31
N SER A 110 0.17 -4.62 7.13
CA SER A 110 1.06 -5.79 7.02
C SER A 110 2.40 -5.60 7.72
N ILE A 111 2.89 -4.36 7.80
CA ILE A 111 4.13 -3.99 8.49
C ILE A 111 4.07 -4.19 10.02
N HIS A 112 2.91 -4.53 10.57
CA HIS A 112 2.72 -4.88 11.98
C HIS A 112 2.43 -6.37 12.20
N SER A 113 2.71 -7.23 11.20
CA SER A 113 2.36 -8.66 11.23
C SER A 113 2.93 -9.41 12.43
N ASN A 114 4.10 -9.03 12.95
CA ASN A 114 4.68 -9.66 14.13
C ASN A 114 3.78 -9.49 15.38
N ASP A 115 3.33 -8.25 15.66
CA ASP A 115 2.41 -7.97 16.78
C ASP A 115 1.00 -8.56 16.53
N VAL A 116 0.58 -8.69 15.27
CA VAL A 116 -0.65 -9.43 14.91
C VAL A 116 -0.54 -10.89 15.37
N TRP A 117 0.57 -11.57 15.06
CA TRP A 117 0.78 -12.96 15.45
C TRP A 117 0.88 -13.15 16.96
N ASP A 118 1.51 -12.21 17.68
CA ASP A 118 1.55 -12.22 19.14
C ASP A 118 0.14 -12.17 19.75
N ILE A 119 -0.75 -11.32 19.19
CA ILE A 119 -2.15 -11.21 19.62
C ILE A 119 -2.92 -12.49 19.30
N ILE A 120 -2.76 -13.05 18.10
CA ILE A 120 -3.43 -14.29 17.69
C ILE A 120 -3.01 -15.45 18.61
N LYS A 121 -1.70 -15.68 18.79
CA LYS A 121 -1.17 -16.78 19.61
C LYS A 121 -1.65 -16.67 21.06
N ASP A 122 -1.70 -15.46 21.61
CA ASP A 122 -2.21 -15.23 22.96
C ASP A 122 -3.72 -15.48 23.08
N ALA A 123 -4.53 -15.07 22.11
CA ALA A 123 -5.97 -15.34 22.10
C ALA A 123 -6.29 -16.85 22.06
N TYR A 124 -5.42 -17.67 21.46
CA TYR A 124 -5.55 -19.14 21.48
C TYR A 124 -5.32 -19.76 22.86
N GLN A 125 -4.68 -19.05 23.80
CA GLN A 125 -4.50 -19.53 25.18
C GLN A 125 -5.74 -19.31 26.06
N MET A 126 -6.79 -18.68 25.53
CA MET A 126 -8.02 -18.42 26.28
C MET A 126 -8.87 -19.70 26.41
N PRO A 127 -9.40 -20.03 27.61
CA PRO A 127 -10.26 -21.20 27.79
C PRO A 127 -11.48 -21.19 26.87
N ASN A 128 -12.08 -20.00 26.70
CA ASN A 128 -13.12 -19.74 25.71
C ASN A 128 -12.54 -18.85 24.63
N ARG A 129 -11.83 -19.44 23.66
CA ARG A 129 -11.17 -18.70 22.59
C ARG A 129 -12.19 -17.89 21.77
N PRO A 130 -12.00 -16.56 21.62
CA PRO A 130 -12.92 -15.69 20.90
C PRO A 130 -12.91 -15.95 19.39
N LEU A 131 -13.93 -15.41 18.71
CA LEU A 131 -13.88 -15.21 17.26
C LEU A 131 -12.79 -14.17 16.94
N ILE A 132 -11.82 -14.52 16.11
CA ILE A 132 -10.70 -13.65 15.73
C ILE A 132 -10.89 -13.20 14.29
N THR A 133 -11.12 -11.90 14.11
CA THR A 133 -11.29 -11.26 12.81
C THR A 133 -10.10 -10.35 12.51
N LEU A 134 -9.56 -10.40 11.29
CA LEU A 134 -8.52 -9.47 10.81
C LEU A 134 -9.08 -8.55 9.71
N GLY A 135 -8.78 -7.26 9.79
CA GLY A 135 -9.07 -6.28 8.75
C GLY A 135 -7.93 -5.27 8.61
N GLY A 136 -8.21 -4.17 7.92
CA GLY A 136 -7.17 -3.23 7.49
C GLY A 136 -6.35 -3.77 6.31
N PRO A 137 -5.28 -3.07 5.91
CA PRO A 137 -4.46 -3.49 4.76
C PRO A 137 -3.95 -4.93 4.84
N ALA A 138 -3.61 -5.44 6.04
CA ALA A 138 -3.18 -6.84 6.21
C ALA A 138 -4.28 -7.83 5.84
N GLY A 139 -5.51 -7.61 6.35
CA GLY A 139 -6.67 -8.44 6.01
C GLY A 139 -7.13 -8.25 4.56
N LYS A 140 -6.91 -7.07 3.97
CA LYS A 140 -7.33 -6.75 2.59
C LYS A 140 -6.44 -7.35 1.52
N TYR A 141 -5.12 -7.22 1.67
CA TYR A 141 -4.18 -7.58 0.61
C TYR A 141 -3.53 -8.94 0.83
N GLU A 142 -3.40 -9.39 2.08
CA GLU A 142 -2.65 -10.60 2.45
C GLU A 142 -3.41 -11.52 3.42
N PRO A 143 -4.75 -11.71 3.28
CA PRO A 143 -5.53 -12.43 4.28
C PRO A 143 -5.02 -13.86 4.52
N HIS A 144 -4.63 -14.53 3.43
CA HIS A 144 -4.24 -15.95 3.44
C HIS A 144 -2.97 -16.24 4.23
N MET A 145 -2.16 -15.22 4.53
CA MET A 145 -0.94 -15.36 5.33
C MET A 145 -1.23 -15.47 6.83
N PHE A 146 -2.46 -15.25 7.29
CA PHE A 146 -2.82 -15.23 8.71
C PHE A 146 -3.70 -16.42 9.15
N PHE A 147 -3.90 -17.43 8.28
CA PHE A 147 -4.71 -18.63 8.56
C PHE A 147 -3.90 -19.84 9.06
N GLY A 148 -2.59 -19.71 9.21
CA GLY A 148 -1.69 -20.76 9.67
C GLY A 148 -0.24 -20.26 9.76
N THR A 149 0.61 -20.92 10.53
CA THR A 149 2.07 -20.74 10.47
C THR A 149 2.76 -22.04 10.06
N LYS A 150 4.08 -21.98 9.82
CA LYS A 150 4.90 -23.16 9.53
C LYS A 150 4.96 -24.11 10.72
N GLU A 151 5.04 -23.56 11.92
CA GLU A 151 5.17 -24.29 13.17
C GLU A 151 3.85 -24.94 13.56
N ASP A 152 2.73 -24.23 13.32
CA ASP A 152 1.39 -24.74 13.60
C ASP A 152 0.38 -24.21 12.57
N PRO A 153 -0.03 -25.04 11.59
CA PRO A 153 -1.01 -24.64 10.58
C PRO A 153 -2.43 -24.48 11.15
N THR A 154 -2.69 -24.89 12.39
CA THR A 154 -4.00 -24.79 13.03
C THR A 154 -4.24 -23.43 13.71
N ILE A 155 -3.16 -22.70 14.02
CA ILE A 155 -3.23 -21.38 14.65
C ILE A 155 -3.31 -20.28 13.60
N GLY A 156 -4.36 -19.46 13.69
CA GLY A 156 -4.61 -18.34 12.78
C GLY A 156 -5.93 -17.63 13.06
N ILE A 157 -6.27 -16.66 12.21
CA ILE A 157 -7.58 -15.98 12.26
C ILE A 157 -8.71 -16.91 11.83
N ASP A 158 -9.95 -16.58 12.19
CA ASP A 158 -11.14 -17.29 11.71
C ASP A 158 -11.60 -16.74 10.37
N VAL A 159 -11.51 -15.42 10.22
CA VAL A 159 -12.01 -14.67 9.07
C VAL A 159 -11.21 -13.38 8.90
N ALA A 160 -10.93 -13.03 7.66
CA ALA A 160 -10.44 -11.72 7.26
C ALA A 160 -11.55 -10.93 6.58
N ILE A 161 -11.66 -9.64 6.90
CA ILE A 161 -12.43 -8.67 6.14
C ILE A 161 -11.52 -8.12 5.05
N THR A 162 -11.74 -8.56 3.82
CA THR A 162 -11.04 -8.06 2.63
C THR A 162 -11.75 -6.84 2.02
N GLY A 163 -13.02 -6.64 2.39
CA GLY A 163 -13.85 -5.47 2.07
C GLY A 163 -13.66 -4.26 3.01
N GLU A 164 -14.60 -3.31 2.94
CA GLU A 164 -14.66 -2.17 3.85
C GLU A 164 -15.50 -2.47 5.11
N ALA A 165 -15.65 -1.49 6.00
CA ALA A 165 -16.39 -1.64 7.26
C ALA A 165 -17.80 -2.20 7.08
N TYR A 166 -18.49 -1.88 5.97
CA TYR A 166 -19.81 -2.44 5.64
C TYR A 166 -19.80 -3.97 5.63
N THR A 167 -18.82 -4.59 4.98
CA THR A 167 -18.69 -6.05 4.91
C THR A 167 -18.54 -6.66 6.29
N GLY A 168 -17.73 -6.04 7.15
CA GLY A 168 -17.59 -6.47 8.53
C GLY A 168 -18.92 -6.44 9.30
N ILE A 169 -19.76 -5.42 9.09
CA ILE A 169 -21.07 -5.32 9.74
C ILE A 169 -22.07 -6.35 9.19
N VAL A 170 -22.06 -6.62 7.87
CA VAL A 170 -22.86 -7.70 7.25
C VAL A 170 -22.51 -9.06 7.86
N LEU A 171 -21.22 -9.33 8.03
CA LEU A 171 -20.76 -10.57 8.66
C LEU A 171 -21.29 -10.69 10.10
N LYS A 172 -21.27 -9.61 10.89
CA LYS A 172 -21.82 -9.65 12.26
C LYS A 172 -23.33 -9.94 12.26
N GLU A 173 -24.11 -9.35 11.35
CA GLU A 173 -25.53 -9.66 11.20
C GLU A 173 -25.76 -11.15 10.90
N ARG A 174 -24.98 -11.73 9.98
CA ARG A 174 -25.08 -13.15 9.61
C ARG A 174 -24.76 -14.07 10.80
N ILE A 175 -23.69 -13.79 11.54
CA ILE A 175 -23.28 -14.57 12.72
C ILE A 175 -24.34 -14.47 13.82
N LEU A 176 -24.87 -13.28 14.11
CA LEU A 176 -25.90 -13.10 15.15
C LEU A 176 -27.21 -13.82 14.78
N ASN A 177 -27.59 -13.81 13.50
CA ASN A 177 -28.73 -14.57 13.02
C ASN A 177 -28.54 -16.07 13.20
N ARG A 178 -27.35 -16.60 12.89
CA ARG A 178 -27.05 -18.02 13.13
C ARG A 178 -27.03 -18.35 14.61
N ARG A 179 -26.38 -17.51 15.42
CA ARG A 179 -26.31 -17.65 16.87
C ARG A 179 -27.70 -17.83 17.46
N LYS A 180 -28.64 -16.93 17.13
CA LYS A 180 -30.04 -17.02 17.57
C LYS A 180 -30.71 -18.33 17.18
N LYS A 181 -30.49 -18.83 15.95
CA LYS A 181 -31.04 -20.10 15.46
C LYS A 181 -30.48 -21.33 16.21
N LEU A 182 -29.22 -21.28 16.64
CA LEU A 182 -28.55 -22.40 17.32
C LEU A 182 -28.79 -22.42 18.84
N SER A 183 -29.25 -21.32 19.44
CA SER A 183 -29.34 -21.10 20.89
C SER A 183 -30.30 -22.00 21.68
N ASN A 184 -30.75 -23.16 21.18
CA ASN A 184 -31.68 -24.14 21.78
C ASN A 184 -31.52 -24.39 23.30
N GLY A 185 -31.90 -23.43 24.15
CA GLY A 185 -31.61 -23.41 25.59
C GLY A 185 -30.13 -23.23 25.99
N ARG A 186 -29.18 -23.16 25.05
CA ARG A 186 -27.73 -23.05 25.35
C ARG A 186 -27.13 -21.73 24.86
N THR A 187 -26.10 -21.25 25.55
CA THR A 187 -25.32 -20.09 25.08
C THR A 187 -24.41 -20.53 23.94
N ILE A 188 -24.63 -19.97 22.76
CA ILE A 188 -23.75 -20.12 21.59
C ILE A 188 -22.77 -18.97 21.57
N SER A 189 -21.49 -19.23 21.40
CA SER A 189 -20.47 -18.20 21.21
C SER A 189 -20.51 -17.59 19.80
N MET A 190 -19.89 -16.42 19.61
CA MET A 190 -19.73 -15.84 18.27
C MET A 190 -18.92 -16.77 17.34
N ARG A 191 -17.91 -17.46 17.90
CA ARG A 191 -17.05 -18.38 17.16
C ARG A 191 -17.81 -19.61 16.69
N GLU A 192 -18.56 -20.29 17.57
CA GLU A 192 -19.37 -21.46 17.19
C GLU A 192 -20.40 -21.13 16.12
N ALA A 193 -21.08 -19.98 16.23
CA ALA A 193 -22.06 -19.55 15.22
C ALA A 193 -21.39 -19.26 13.86
N PHE A 194 -20.17 -18.72 13.87
CA PHE A 194 -19.38 -18.52 12.67
C PHE A 194 -18.89 -19.85 12.08
N GLU A 195 -18.35 -20.76 12.89
CA GLU A 195 -17.88 -22.08 12.46
C GLU A 195 -19.00 -22.87 11.79
N ASP A 196 -20.23 -22.84 12.33
CA ASP A 196 -21.38 -23.50 11.71
C ASP A 196 -21.74 -22.88 10.33
N LEU A 197 -21.65 -21.55 10.19
CA LEU A 197 -21.88 -20.88 8.90
C LEU A 197 -20.78 -21.22 7.89
N ALA A 198 -19.51 -21.18 8.32
CA ALA A 198 -18.36 -21.47 7.49
C ALA A 198 -18.36 -22.92 7.00
N GLN A 199 -18.65 -23.87 7.89
CA GLN A 199 -18.70 -25.29 7.55
C GLN A 199 -19.82 -25.60 6.56
N LYS A 200 -20.95 -24.89 6.65
CA LYS A 200 -22.09 -25.00 5.72
C LYS A 200 -21.96 -24.14 4.47
N ARG A 201 -20.85 -23.41 4.30
CA ARG A 201 -20.60 -22.51 3.16
C ARG A 201 -21.67 -21.43 2.98
N GLU A 202 -22.32 -21.04 4.08
CA GLU A 202 -23.36 -20.00 4.10
C GLU A 202 -22.79 -18.58 4.23
N LEU A 203 -21.50 -18.42 3.99
CA LEU A 203 -20.79 -17.13 3.95
C LEU A 203 -20.32 -16.76 2.55
N ASP A 204 -20.46 -17.66 1.57
CA ASP A 204 -19.95 -17.52 0.20
C ASP A 204 -20.55 -16.33 -0.55
N ASP A 205 -21.76 -15.90 -0.17
CA ASP A 205 -22.47 -14.76 -0.75
C ASP A 205 -22.02 -13.41 -0.17
N ILE A 206 -21.26 -13.40 0.93
CA ILE A 206 -20.75 -12.17 1.53
C ILE A 206 -19.50 -11.73 0.77
N HIS A 207 -19.67 -10.74 -0.09
CA HIS A 207 -18.56 -10.14 -0.84
C HIS A 207 -17.55 -9.41 0.08
N GLY A 208 -16.28 -9.77 -0.04
CA GLY A 208 -15.17 -9.11 0.66
C GLY A 208 -14.76 -9.76 1.98
N ILE A 209 -14.81 -11.10 2.07
CA ILE A 209 -14.25 -11.86 3.19
C ILE A 209 -13.38 -13.01 2.69
N ALA A 210 -12.40 -13.39 3.51
CA ALA A 210 -11.71 -14.67 3.38
C ALA A 210 -11.88 -15.44 4.69
N TYR A 211 -12.14 -16.74 4.65
CA TYR A 211 -12.44 -17.51 5.86
C TYR A 211 -11.99 -18.97 5.76
N ARG A 212 -11.81 -19.60 6.93
CA ARG A 212 -11.37 -20.98 7.03
C ARG A 212 -12.53 -21.96 6.83
N TRP A 213 -12.34 -22.97 5.97
CA TRP A 213 -13.27 -24.08 5.77
C TRP A 213 -12.53 -25.41 5.87
N ILE A 214 -13.11 -26.40 6.55
CA ILE A 214 -12.56 -27.75 6.60
C ILE A 214 -13.45 -28.63 5.74
N ASP A 215 -12.87 -29.25 4.71
CA ASP A 215 -13.63 -30.14 3.84
C ASP A 215 -13.99 -31.46 4.55
N PRO A 216 -14.89 -32.28 3.96
CA PRO A 216 -15.28 -33.55 4.57
C PRO A 216 -14.12 -34.54 4.82
N GLN A 217 -12.98 -34.36 4.15
CA GLN A 217 -11.77 -35.17 4.32
C GLN A 217 -10.84 -34.62 5.41
N GLY A 218 -11.22 -33.53 6.07
CA GLY A 218 -10.44 -32.89 7.13
C GLY A 218 -9.35 -31.95 6.63
N LYS A 219 -9.29 -31.66 5.32
CA LYS A 219 -8.32 -30.73 4.76
C LYS A 219 -8.84 -29.29 4.92
N THR A 220 -7.95 -28.42 5.38
CA THR A 220 -8.27 -26.99 5.56
C THR A 220 -8.07 -26.23 4.26
N TRP A 221 -9.04 -25.37 3.95
CA TRP A 221 -9.07 -24.45 2.82
C TRP A 221 -9.32 -23.03 3.30
N ILE A 222 -8.82 -22.05 2.55
CA ILE A 222 -9.17 -20.64 2.73
C ILE A 222 -10.14 -20.28 1.61
N VAL A 223 -11.39 -20.06 1.97
CA VAL A 223 -12.43 -19.63 1.04
C VAL A 223 -12.36 -18.12 0.92
N ASP A 224 -12.13 -17.59 -0.28
CA ASP A 224 -12.06 -16.15 -0.52
C ASP A 224 -13.14 -15.68 -1.51
N THR A 225 -13.96 -14.75 -1.04
CA THR A 225 -15.06 -14.16 -1.80
C THR A 225 -14.65 -12.91 -2.58
N TYR A 226 -13.47 -12.32 -2.29
CA TYR A 226 -12.64 -11.25 -2.91
C TYR A 226 -13.29 -10.02 -3.59
N ILE A 227 -14.57 -10.03 -3.90
CA ILE A 227 -15.27 -8.91 -4.52
C ILE A 227 -15.39 -7.79 -3.48
N ASN A 228 -14.42 -6.89 -3.44
CA ASN A 228 -14.53 -5.71 -2.60
C ASN A 228 -15.60 -4.77 -3.19
N LYS A 229 -16.52 -4.34 -2.33
CA LYS A 229 -17.50 -3.29 -2.59
C LYS A 229 -17.41 -2.28 -1.46
N GLY A 230 -17.47 -1.00 -1.78
CA GLY A 230 -17.50 0.05 -0.77
C GLY A 230 -18.74 0.92 -0.88
N VAL A 231 -19.12 1.56 0.22
CA VAL A 231 -20.30 2.44 0.25
C VAL A 231 -20.10 3.61 -0.70
N GLU A 232 -21.11 3.92 -1.51
CA GLU A 232 -21.05 5.01 -2.49
C GLU A 232 -20.85 6.37 -1.83
N ASP A 233 -21.59 6.64 -0.75
CA ASP A 233 -21.58 7.87 0.02
C ASP A 233 -20.90 7.63 1.37
N LEU A 234 -19.67 8.14 1.54
CA LEU A 234 -18.90 7.92 2.78
C LEU A 234 -19.54 8.62 3.99
N SER A 235 -20.45 9.59 3.77
CA SER A 235 -21.17 10.26 4.87
C SER A 235 -22.17 9.34 5.58
N GLU A 236 -22.47 8.17 5.00
CA GLU A 236 -23.27 7.14 5.67
C GLU A 236 -22.57 6.54 6.87
N TYR A 237 -21.25 6.49 6.86
CA TYR A 237 -20.52 6.03 8.03
C TYR A 237 -20.72 6.98 9.22
N PRO A 238 -20.66 6.47 10.46
CA PRO A 238 -20.77 7.31 11.64
C PRO A 238 -19.54 8.20 11.81
N THR A 239 -19.74 9.35 12.46
CA THR A 239 -18.62 10.17 12.95
C THR A 239 -17.76 9.35 13.92
N ILE A 240 -16.44 9.39 13.73
CA ILE A 240 -15.49 8.53 14.45
C ILE A 240 -15.25 8.94 15.92
N ASP A 241 -15.81 10.07 16.37
CA ASP A 241 -15.81 10.50 17.78
C ASP A 241 -16.38 9.43 18.73
N LYS A 242 -17.23 8.54 18.21
CA LYS A 242 -17.82 7.42 18.96
C LYS A 242 -16.78 6.45 19.50
N THR A 243 -15.69 6.20 18.78
CA THR A 243 -14.65 5.23 19.18
C THR A 243 -13.90 5.68 20.42
N PHE A 244 -13.66 6.98 20.58
CA PHE A 244 -12.91 7.54 21.70
C PHE A 244 -13.56 7.24 23.07
N LYS A 245 -14.87 7.06 23.14
CA LYS A 245 -15.58 6.67 24.37
C LYS A 245 -15.18 5.27 24.88
N PHE A 246 -14.63 4.45 24.00
CA PHE A 246 -14.24 3.08 24.27
C PHE A 246 -12.73 2.89 24.25
N LEU A 247 -11.94 3.96 24.13
CA LEU A 247 -10.49 3.83 24.05
C LEU A 247 -9.90 3.31 25.37
N GLU A 248 -8.98 2.36 25.28
CA GLU A 248 -8.16 1.91 26.39
C GLU A 248 -7.18 3.00 26.80
N LYS A 249 -6.91 3.09 28.09
CA LYS A 249 -5.92 4.03 28.61
C LYS A 249 -4.52 3.63 28.19
N LYS A 250 -3.59 4.58 28.24
CA LYS A 250 -2.17 4.25 28.23
C LYS A 250 -1.72 3.66 29.58
N HIS A 251 -1.14 2.46 29.54
CA HIS A 251 -0.51 1.79 30.69
C HIS A 251 0.34 0.61 30.19
N ASN A 252 1.05 -0.07 31.10
CA ASN A 252 1.94 -1.19 30.76
C ASN A 252 1.55 -2.48 31.49
N ASP A 253 0.26 -2.74 31.66
CA ASP A 253 -0.22 -3.96 32.33
C ASP A 253 -0.59 -5.04 31.32
N GLU A 254 -0.57 -6.29 31.76
CA GLU A 254 -0.89 -7.42 30.91
C GLU A 254 -2.39 -7.60 30.68
N SER A 255 -3.26 -6.94 31.43
CA SER A 255 -4.72 -7.00 31.28
C SER A 255 -5.33 -5.64 30.97
N LEU A 256 -6.53 -5.63 30.39
CA LEU A 256 -7.33 -4.41 30.25
C LEU A 256 -7.63 -3.75 31.61
N LYS A 257 -7.83 -2.43 31.58
CA LYS A 257 -8.38 -1.65 32.69
C LYS A 257 -9.89 -1.79 32.78
N ASP A 258 -10.40 -1.61 34.00
CA ASP A 258 -11.84 -1.72 34.29
C ASP A 258 -12.69 -0.67 33.57
N ARG A 259 -12.11 0.47 33.20
CA ARG A 259 -12.82 1.57 32.52
C ARG A 259 -12.04 2.13 31.33
N PRO A 260 -12.74 2.71 30.33
CA PRO A 260 -12.09 3.45 29.25
C PRO A 260 -11.29 4.65 29.76
N ALA A 261 -10.46 5.20 28.89
CA ALA A 261 -9.92 6.54 29.04
C ALA A 261 -11.06 7.58 29.08
N THR A 262 -10.96 8.51 30.01
CA THR A 262 -11.79 9.72 30.06
C THR A 262 -11.35 10.70 28.97
N PRO A 263 -12.20 11.65 28.56
CA PRO A 263 -11.80 12.67 27.60
C PRO A 263 -10.55 13.46 28.00
N LYS A 264 -10.35 13.73 29.30
CA LYS A 264 -9.15 14.41 29.81
C LYS A 264 -7.89 13.55 29.68
N GLU A 265 -7.99 12.25 29.96
CA GLU A 265 -6.87 11.30 29.76
C GLU A 265 -6.51 11.23 28.26
N ILE A 266 -7.52 11.15 27.40
CA ILE A 266 -7.34 11.15 25.93
C ILE A 266 -6.64 12.43 25.46
N ALA A 267 -7.09 13.62 25.90
CA ALA A 267 -6.50 14.90 25.48
C ALA A 267 -5.01 15.03 25.85
N ASN A 268 -4.58 14.37 26.93
CA ASN A 268 -3.20 14.41 27.39
C ASN A 268 -2.28 13.47 26.59
N GLU A 269 -2.84 12.36 26.08
CA GLU A 269 -2.08 11.29 25.44
C GLU A 269 -2.11 11.39 23.90
N ILE A 270 -3.25 11.81 23.37
CA ILE A 270 -3.55 11.88 21.94
C ILE A 270 -3.79 13.32 21.56
N ASN A 271 -3.16 13.73 20.47
CA ASN A 271 -3.31 15.09 19.96
C ASN A 271 -3.33 15.17 18.44
N LEU A 272 -3.50 14.03 17.78
CA LEU A 272 -3.72 13.88 16.34
C LEU A 272 -4.74 12.76 16.10
N SER A 273 -5.81 13.04 15.37
CA SER A 273 -6.77 12.02 14.90
C SER A 273 -6.69 11.89 13.38
N THR A 274 -6.77 10.67 12.86
CA THR A 274 -6.96 10.49 11.42
C THR A 274 -8.42 10.73 11.04
N THR A 275 -8.66 11.22 9.83
CA THR A 275 -9.99 11.36 9.21
C THR A 275 -9.97 10.72 7.83
N ILE A 276 -11.13 10.30 7.33
CA ILE A 276 -11.29 9.88 5.93
C ILE A 276 -12.37 10.79 5.35
N ASN A 277 -12.01 11.60 4.36
CA ASN A 277 -12.99 12.41 3.62
C ASN A 277 -13.32 11.77 2.28
N THR A 278 -12.30 11.24 1.62
CA THR A 278 -12.36 10.66 0.29
C THR A 278 -11.82 9.24 0.33
N GLY A 279 -12.30 8.39 -0.57
CA GLY A 279 -11.85 7.01 -0.66
C GLY A 279 -11.83 6.53 -2.10
N GLY A 280 -10.83 5.71 -2.42
CA GLY A 280 -10.53 5.24 -3.75
C GLY A 280 -9.59 6.18 -4.49
N CYS A 281 -8.57 5.63 -5.16
CA CYS A 281 -7.65 6.38 -6.02
C CYS A 281 -7.89 6.14 -7.52
N ARG A 282 -7.82 7.21 -8.34
CA ARG A 282 -7.96 7.11 -9.81
C ARG A 282 -6.64 6.84 -10.54
N LEU A 283 -5.52 6.85 -9.82
CA LEU A 283 -4.19 6.62 -10.39
C LEU A 283 -3.98 5.12 -10.60
N GLY A 284 -3.24 4.73 -11.64
CA GLY A 284 -2.86 3.34 -11.91
C GLY A 284 -1.38 3.11 -11.61
N CYS A 285 -1.00 3.26 -10.34
CA CYS A 285 0.39 3.08 -9.90
C CYS A 285 0.68 1.58 -9.75
N ASP A 286 1.48 1.06 -10.66
CA ASP A 286 2.00 -0.31 -10.72
C ASP A 286 2.50 -0.88 -9.38
N TYR A 287 3.17 -0.06 -8.55
CA TYR A 287 3.69 -0.43 -7.22
C TYR A 287 2.70 -0.24 -6.06
N CYS A 288 1.49 0.27 -6.30
CA CYS A 288 0.54 0.62 -5.24
C CYS A 288 -0.64 -0.37 -5.22
N PRO A 289 -0.85 -1.09 -4.10
CA PRO A 289 -1.93 -2.08 -4.01
C PRO A 289 -3.32 -1.44 -3.98
N LEU A 290 -3.43 -0.16 -3.60
CA LEU A 290 -4.68 0.61 -3.63
C LEU A 290 -5.22 0.67 -5.06
N THR A 291 -4.38 1.01 -6.03
CA THR A 291 -4.79 1.19 -7.43
C THR A 291 -5.24 -0.12 -8.11
N ASN A 292 -4.80 -1.23 -7.54
CA ASN A 292 -4.99 -2.58 -8.05
C ASN A 292 -6.06 -3.38 -7.29
N GLY A 293 -6.48 -2.90 -6.12
CA GLY A 293 -7.42 -3.58 -5.21
C GLY A 293 -8.52 -2.67 -4.66
N GLU A 294 -8.61 -1.42 -5.09
CA GLU A 294 -9.72 -0.52 -4.77
C GLU A 294 -10.75 -0.48 -5.88
N LEU A 295 -11.93 0.02 -5.49
CA LEU A 295 -13.05 0.24 -6.37
C LEU A 295 -12.69 1.07 -7.60
N GLY A 296 -11.54 1.77 -7.64
CA GLY A 296 -11.15 2.67 -8.74
C GLY A 296 -12.18 3.77 -8.98
N ILE A 297 -12.95 4.10 -7.94
CA ILE A 297 -14.05 5.05 -7.96
C ILE A 297 -13.80 6.02 -6.82
N PHE A 298 -13.75 7.29 -7.17
CA PHE A 298 -13.73 8.37 -6.20
C PHE A 298 -15.07 8.45 -5.45
N ARG A 299 -14.99 8.52 -4.13
CA ARG A 299 -16.12 8.72 -3.22
C ARG A 299 -15.75 9.75 -2.18
N THR A 300 -16.75 10.43 -1.62
CA THR A 300 -16.54 11.49 -0.63
C THR A 300 -17.59 11.44 0.46
N SER A 301 -17.23 11.93 1.65
CA SER A 301 -18.14 12.22 2.76
C SER A 301 -18.64 13.67 2.73
N GLY A 302 -17.94 14.54 1.99
CA GLY A 302 -18.19 15.97 1.90
C GLY A 302 -17.80 16.76 3.15
N PHE A 303 -17.66 18.07 3.00
CA PHE A 303 -17.25 18.97 4.09
C PHE A 303 -18.15 18.94 5.32
N ASP A 304 -19.47 18.75 5.17
CA ASP A 304 -20.40 18.74 6.31
C ASP A 304 -20.09 17.58 7.26
N HIS A 305 -19.87 16.39 6.71
CA HIS A 305 -19.54 15.20 7.51
C HIS A 305 -18.16 15.33 8.14
N LEU A 306 -17.17 15.81 7.37
CA LEU A 306 -15.81 16.01 7.85
C LEU A 306 -15.75 17.08 8.96
N GLY A 307 -16.39 18.23 8.74
CA GLY A 307 -16.48 19.33 9.70
C GLY A 307 -17.14 18.89 11.00
N LYS A 308 -18.28 18.19 10.91
CA LYS A 308 -18.97 17.62 12.09
C LYS A 308 -18.12 16.59 12.84
N THR A 309 -17.34 15.80 12.13
CA THR A 309 -16.41 14.84 12.73
C THR A 309 -15.30 15.56 13.50
N MET A 310 -14.63 16.53 12.86
CA MET A 310 -13.57 17.34 13.48
C MET A 310 -14.08 18.10 14.69
N GLU A 311 -15.24 18.77 14.56
CA GLU A 311 -15.91 19.48 15.64
C GLU A 311 -16.15 18.58 16.85
N LYS A 312 -16.79 17.42 16.67
CA LYS A 312 -17.11 16.54 17.80
C LYS A 312 -15.86 16.04 18.51
N ILE A 313 -14.80 15.74 17.74
CA ILE A 313 -13.53 15.28 18.30
C ILE A 313 -12.86 16.42 19.09
N PHE A 314 -12.82 17.62 18.51
CA PHE A 314 -12.28 18.81 19.15
C PHE A 314 -13.04 19.17 20.43
N SER A 315 -14.36 19.36 20.33
CA SER A 315 -15.19 19.86 21.43
C SER A 315 -15.28 18.88 22.60
N LYS A 316 -15.27 17.56 22.34
CA LYS A 316 -15.40 16.55 23.39
C LYS A 316 -14.06 16.08 23.96
N PHE A 317 -13.03 15.96 23.14
CA PHE A 317 -11.76 15.33 23.52
C PHE A 317 -10.57 16.28 23.47
N GLY A 318 -10.75 17.55 23.06
CA GLY A 318 -9.70 18.55 23.02
C GLY A 318 -8.63 18.31 21.94
N ILE A 319 -8.85 17.37 21.03
CA ILE A 319 -7.90 17.04 19.96
C ILE A 319 -8.02 18.09 18.85
N LYS A 320 -6.92 18.80 18.60
CA LYS A 320 -6.89 19.95 17.68
C LYS A 320 -6.29 19.65 16.31
N ARG A 321 -5.61 18.52 16.16
CA ARG A 321 -4.91 18.19 14.91
C ARG A 321 -5.53 16.98 14.24
N PHE A 322 -5.59 17.06 12.92
CA PHE A 322 -6.16 16.03 12.08
C PHE A 322 -5.20 15.67 10.92
N PHE A 323 -5.27 14.43 10.47
CA PHE A 323 -4.59 13.98 9.26
C PHE A 323 -5.55 13.16 8.41
N GLY A 324 -5.77 13.58 7.17
CA GLY A 324 -6.54 12.85 6.19
C GLY A 324 -5.79 11.58 5.78
N ALA A 325 -6.36 10.43 6.10
CA ALA A 325 -5.94 9.12 5.59
C ALA A 325 -6.63 8.82 4.26
N ASP A 326 -6.69 9.84 3.41
CA ASP A 326 -7.26 9.83 2.07
C ASP A 326 -6.22 9.29 1.08
N ASP A 327 -6.62 8.49 0.09
CA ASP A 327 -5.66 8.00 -0.92
C ASP A 327 -5.09 9.13 -1.79
N ASN A 328 -5.94 10.13 -2.09
CA ASN A 328 -5.58 11.38 -2.75
C ASN A 328 -6.77 12.34 -2.74
N ILE A 329 -6.71 13.43 -1.97
CA ILE A 329 -7.81 14.41 -1.92
C ILE A 329 -8.02 15.14 -3.26
N GLY A 330 -7.01 15.12 -4.13
CA GLY A 330 -7.03 15.73 -5.46
C GLY A 330 -7.67 14.86 -6.55
N ASN A 331 -8.24 13.70 -6.21
CA ASN A 331 -8.89 12.82 -7.19
C ASN A 331 -9.99 13.54 -7.99
N ASP A 332 -10.79 14.37 -7.33
CA ASP A 332 -11.71 15.32 -7.96
C ASP A 332 -11.44 16.75 -7.44
N ILE A 333 -10.78 17.55 -8.26
CA ILE A 333 -10.40 18.93 -7.90
C ILE A 333 -11.62 19.86 -7.72
N ASN A 334 -12.78 19.55 -8.31
CA ASN A 334 -13.99 20.35 -8.11
C ASN A 334 -14.57 20.08 -6.72
N GLN A 335 -14.64 18.81 -6.35
CA GLN A 335 -15.08 18.39 -5.03
C GLN A 335 -14.10 18.90 -3.95
N LEU A 336 -12.79 18.85 -4.21
CA LEU A 336 -11.77 19.43 -3.33
C LEU A 336 -12.01 20.94 -3.10
N TYR A 337 -12.30 21.71 -4.16
CA TYR A 337 -12.59 23.14 -4.02
C TYR A 337 -13.86 23.40 -3.21
N LYS A 338 -14.92 22.63 -3.49
CA LYS A 338 -16.18 22.68 -2.73
C LYS A 338 -15.94 22.36 -1.26
N ASP A 339 -15.17 21.32 -0.97
CA ASP A 339 -14.88 20.92 0.41
C ASP A 339 -14.02 21.96 1.13
N ALA A 340 -13.03 22.53 0.45
CA ALA A 340 -12.20 23.60 1.00
C ALA A 340 -13.02 24.85 1.34
N LYS A 341 -13.92 25.30 0.45
CA LYS A 341 -14.82 26.43 0.72
C LYS A 341 -15.82 26.12 1.83
N GLY A 342 -16.43 24.94 1.80
CA GLY A 342 -17.44 24.52 2.78
C GLY A 342 -16.85 24.40 4.19
N LEU A 343 -15.72 23.70 4.33
CA LEU A 343 -14.98 23.66 5.59
C LEU A 343 -14.52 25.06 6.03
N SER A 344 -14.16 25.93 5.08
CA SER A 344 -13.69 27.26 5.45
C SER A 344 -14.75 28.21 6.00
N GLN A 345 -16.01 27.83 5.83
CA GLN A 345 -17.19 28.53 6.31
C GLN A 345 -17.95 27.74 7.37
N TYR A 346 -17.50 26.53 7.73
CA TYR A 346 -18.18 25.66 8.67
C TYR A 346 -18.34 26.33 10.04
N ILE A 347 -19.59 26.41 10.49
CA ILE A 347 -20.00 26.93 11.80
C ILE A 347 -20.32 25.75 12.72
N MET A 348 -19.64 25.72 13.86
CA MET A 348 -19.85 24.73 14.92
C MET A 348 -21.20 24.95 15.62
N GLU A 349 -21.67 23.93 16.35
CA GLU A 349 -22.87 23.94 17.18
C GLU A 349 -22.85 25.08 18.23
N ASP A 350 -21.67 25.52 18.66
CA ASP A 350 -21.48 26.66 19.59
C ASP A 350 -21.53 28.04 18.91
N GLY A 351 -21.79 28.10 17.59
CA GLY A 351 -21.86 29.32 16.78
C GLY A 351 -20.50 29.87 16.33
N SER A 352 -19.39 29.26 16.74
CA SER A 352 -18.05 29.68 16.33
C SER A 352 -17.56 28.97 15.05
N LYS A 353 -16.48 29.47 14.45
CA LYS A 353 -15.86 28.82 13.28
C LYS A 353 -14.94 27.68 13.70
N LEU A 354 -14.94 26.61 12.91
CA LEU A 354 -14.01 25.48 13.07
C LEU A 354 -12.56 25.89 12.74
N ILE A 355 -12.37 26.69 11.69
CA ILE A 355 -11.04 27.25 11.37
C ILE A 355 -10.54 28.10 12.53
N GLY A 356 -9.23 28.00 12.79
CA GLY A 356 -8.56 28.71 13.87
C GLY A 356 -8.58 27.93 15.18
N LYS A 357 -9.46 26.92 15.30
CA LYS A 357 -9.49 25.97 16.43
C LYS A 357 -8.76 24.66 16.12
N VAL A 358 -8.78 24.24 14.86
CA VAL A 358 -8.18 22.98 14.40
C VAL A 358 -7.16 23.20 13.28
N GLU A 359 -6.23 22.26 13.16
CA GLU A 359 -5.24 22.18 12.09
C GLU A 359 -5.32 20.82 11.41
N SER A 360 -5.25 20.77 10.08
CA SER A 360 -5.28 19.51 9.32
C SER A 360 -4.06 19.33 8.42
N GLY A 361 -3.82 18.10 7.99
CA GLY A 361 -2.95 17.74 6.88
C GLY A 361 -3.61 16.63 6.08
N SER A 362 -3.21 16.41 4.82
CA SER A 362 -3.65 15.26 4.02
C SER A 362 -2.69 15.03 2.84
N GLU A 363 -2.95 14.03 2.03
CA GLU A 363 -2.17 13.63 0.86
C GLU A 363 -2.80 14.12 -0.45
N ILE A 364 -1.95 14.65 -1.35
CA ILE A 364 -2.33 15.08 -2.70
C ILE A 364 -1.17 14.82 -3.67
N THR A 365 -1.44 14.45 -4.92
CA THR A 365 -0.38 14.44 -5.93
C THR A 365 0.01 15.85 -6.36
N LEU A 366 1.29 16.06 -6.70
CA LEU A 366 1.74 17.33 -7.27
C LEU A 366 1.00 17.70 -8.56
N THR A 367 0.62 16.69 -9.36
CA THR A 367 -0.17 16.90 -10.59
C THR A 367 -1.57 17.41 -10.30
N ASP A 368 -2.26 16.86 -9.30
CA ASP A 368 -3.61 17.30 -8.97
C ASP A 368 -3.60 18.67 -8.28
N LEU A 369 -2.60 18.94 -7.44
CA LEU A 369 -2.37 20.27 -6.88
C LEU A 369 -2.16 21.32 -7.98
N ASP A 370 -1.37 21.00 -9.02
CA ASP A 370 -1.14 21.90 -10.15
C ASP A 370 -2.41 22.18 -10.94
N LYS A 371 -3.18 21.14 -11.28
CA LYS A 371 -4.48 21.31 -11.95
C LYS A 371 -5.44 22.14 -11.11
N PHE A 372 -5.48 21.90 -9.81
CA PHE A 372 -6.32 22.63 -8.88
C PHE A 372 -5.94 24.12 -8.83
N ALA A 373 -4.65 24.43 -8.66
CA ALA A 373 -4.15 25.81 -8.61
C ALA A 373 -4.40 26.58 -9.91
N ARG A 374 -4.23 25.94 -11.07
CA ARG A 374 -4.52 26.56 -12.38
C ARG A 374 -6.01 26.83 -12.59
N LYS A 375 -6.89 25.94 -12.09
CA LYS A 375 -8.34 26.07 -12.25
C LYS A 375 -8.96 27.06 -11.28
N TYR A 376 -8.46 27.10 -10.04
CA TYR A 376 -9.00 27.90 -8.95
C TYR A 376 -7.92 28.87 -8.43
N PRO A 377 -7.88 30.12 -8.92
CA PRO A 377 -6.85 31.09 -8.54
C PRO A 377 -6.74 31.37 -7.03
N ASP A 378 -7.85 31.28 -6.29
CA ASP A 378 -7.91 31.42 -4.82
C ASP A 378 -7.83 30.06 -4.10
N GLY A 379 -7.80 28.95 -4.83
CA GLY A 379 -7.91 27.60 -4.29
C GLY A 379 -6.83 27.27 -3.28
N LEU A 380 -5.56 27.61 -3.57
CA LEU A 380 -4.46 27.36 -2.63
C LEU A 380 -4.65 28.13 -1.32
N MET A 381 -5.19 29.35 -1.37
CA MET A 381 -5.48 30.12 -0.16
C MET A 381 -6.61 29.48 0.65
N GLU A 382 -7.66 28.96 0.00
CA GLU A 382 -8.71 28.21 0.69
C GLU A 382 -8.18 26.93 1.33
N LEU A 383 -7.35 26.15 0.62
CA LEU A 383 -6.68 24.99 1.20
C LEU A 383 -5.83 25.39 2.41
N GLY A 384 -5.09 26.51 2.31
CA GLY A 384 -4.24 27.02 3.38
C GLY A 384 -4.99 27.43 4.65
N LYS A 385 -6.29 27.68 4.59
CA LYS A 385 -7.10 27.92 5.80
C LYS A 385 -7.35 26.66 6.62
N ILE A 386 -7.26 25.48 5.99
CA ILE A 386 -7.62 24.18 6.58
C ILE A 386 -6.37 23.32 6.80
N TYR A 387 -5.52 23.24 5.77
CA TYR A 387 -4.37 22.34 5.73
C TYR A 387 -3.08 23.10 6.02
N SER A 388 -2.46 22.77 7.16
CA SER A 388 -1.14 23.27 7.56
C SER A 388 0.00 22.58 6.82
N GLY A 389 -0.25 21.40 6.25
CA GLY A 389 0.70 20.67 5.41
C GLY A 389 0.02 19.71 4.45
N LEU A 390 0.61 19.54 3.27
CA LEU A 390 0.15 18.59 2.25
C LEU A 390 1.31 17.68 1.87
N TRP A 391 1.06 16.37 1.92
CA TRP A 391 2.00 15.31 1.59
C TRP A 391 1.85 14.91 0.14
N MET A 392 2.96 14.91 -0.59
CA MET A 392 3.00 14.64 -2.02
C MET A 392 3.90 13.45 -2.29
N GLY A 393 3.29 12.33 -2.69
CA GLY A 393 3.96 11.14 -3.22
C GLY A 393 4.53 11.43 -4.60
N ASN A 394 5.65 12.16 -4.65
CA ASN A 394 6.37 12.44 -5.88
C ASN A 394 7.16 11.23 -6.33
N GLU A 395 7.59 10.40 -5.38
CA GLU A 395 8.42 9.20 -5.54
C GLU A 395 9.82 9.51 -6.06
N ASP A 396 9.88 10.11 -7.24
CA ASP A 396 11.09 10.55 -7.90
C ASP A 396 10.86 11.71 -8.87
N VAL A 397 11.70 12.73 -8.81
CA VAL A 397 11.55 13.92 -9.67
C VAL A 397 11.89 13.65 -11.14
N ASN A 398 12.65 12.58 -11.43
CA ASN A 398 13.06 12.20 -12.78
C ASN A 398 11.97 11.41 -13.54
N GLN A 399 10.91 10.96 -12.88
CA GLN A 399 9.84 10.08 -13.41
C GLN A 399 10.32 8.73 -13.95
N GLU A 400 11.39 8.19 -13.37
CA GLU A 400 12.00 6.91 -13.76
C GLU A 400 11.43 5.72 -12.98
N LEU A 401 11.03 5.92 -11.71
CA LEU A 401 10.42 4.87 -10.92
C LEU A 401 8.91 4.84 -11.08
N VAL A 402 8.25 5.99 -10.90
CA VAL A 402 6.79 6.06 -10.86
C VAL A 402 6.31 7.29 -11.61
N LYS A 403 5.45 7.10 -12.62
CA LYS A 403 4.90 8.20 -13.41
C LYS A 403 3.57 8.68 -12.85
N LYS A 404 3.60 9.67 -11.94
CA LYS A 404 2.40 10.40 -11.45
C LYS A 404 2.21 11.77 -12.13
N GLY A 405 3.04 12.07 -13.13
CA GLY A 405 3.07 13.36 -13.82
C GLY A 405 3.77 14.48 -13.04
N GLN A 406 4.50 14.14 -11.99
CA GLN A 406 5.38 15.07 -11.29
C GLN A 406 6.43 15.64 -12.25
N SER A 407 6.81 16.90 -12.09
CA SER A 407 7.81 17.54 -12.96
C SER A 407 8.53 18.67 -12.23
N LEU A 408 9.74 19.00 -12.69
CA LEU A 408 10.54 20.09 -12.13
C LEU A 408 9.77 21.42 -12.17
N ASP A 409 9.13 21.77 -13.29
CA ASP A 409 8.34 23.00 -13.41
C ASP A 409 7.25 23.11 -12.33
N LYS A 410 6.49 22.04 -12.12
CA LYS A 410 5.45 22.01 -11.07
C LYS A 410 6.06 22.20 -9.68
N VAL A 411 7.24 21.65 -9.41
CA VAL A 411 7.94 21.86 -8.13
C VAL A 411 8.35 23.33 -7.98
N ARG A 412 8.94 23.92 -9.03
CA ARG A 412 9.40 25.31 -9.05
C ARG A 412 8.27 26.30 -8.82
N GLU A 413 7.10 26.03 -9.42
CA GLU A 413 5.93 26.92 -9.39
C GLU A 413 5.10 26.73 -8.11
N ARG A 414 4.73 25.49 -7.78
CA ARG A 414 3.67 25.23 -6.79
C ARG A 414 4.16 25.27 -5.33
N LEU A 415 5.38 24.84 -5.03
CA LEU A 415 5.87 24.83 -3.64
C LEU A 415 5.98 26.26 -3.06
N PRO A 416 6.54 27.25 -3.77
CA PRO A 416 6.52 28.64 -3.30
C PRO A 416 5.10 29.19 -3.08
N GLU A 417 4.15 28.85 -3.96
CA GLU A 417 2.75 29.27 -3.83
C GLU A 417 2.07 28.65 -2.60
N MET A 418 2.31 27.36 -2.34
CA MET A 418 1.88 26.69 -1.11
C MET A 418 2.39 27.45 0.12
N ILE A 419 3.67 27.84 0.15
CA ILE A 419 4.24 28.60 1.26
C ILE A 419 3.54 29.95 1.43
N ASN A 420 3.22 30.64 0.34
CA ASN A 420 2.49 31.91 0.37
C ASN A 420 1.05 31.74 0.88
N ALA A 421 0.41 30.61 0.59
CA ALA A 421 -0.87 30.19 1.16
C ALA A 421 -0.75 29.63 2.59
N GLY A 422 0.47 29.52 3.13
CA GLY A 422 0.75 29.01 4.46
C GLY A 422 0.67 27.48 4.57
N ILE A 423 0.64 26.76 3.46
CA ILE A 423 0.66 25.30 3.41
C ILE A 423 2.12 24.84 3.39
N SER A 424 2.46 23.90 4.27
CA SER A 424 3.79 23.28 4.30
C SER A 424 3.91 22.19 3.23
N PRO A 425 4.83 22.30 2.25
CA PRO A 425 5.03 21.22 1.28
C PRO A 425 5.81 20.07 1.91
N MET A 426 5.19 18.90 1.98
CA MET A 426 5.76 17.68 2.56
C MET A 426 6.00 16.68 1.42
N ILE A 427 7.25 16.36 1.12
CA ILE A 427 7.59 15.49 -0.01
C ILE A 427 7.74 14.05 0.47
N MET A 428 7.25 13.10 -0.29
CA MET A 428 7.47 11.67 -0.08
C MET A 428 8.15 11.09 -1.33
N ASN A 429 9.30 10.46 -1.11
CA ASN A 429 10.14 9.85 -2.13
C ASN A 429 10.34 8.36 -1.84
N ILE A 430 10.38 7.56 -2.90
CA ILE A 430 10.69 6.13 -2.87
C ILE A 430 12.03 5.93 -3.57
N TYR A 431 12.94 5.25 -2.89
CA TYR A 431 14.26 4.89 -3.38
C TYR A 431 14.27 3.44 -3.84
N GLY A 432 14.46 3.22 -5.13
CA GLY A 432 14.64 1.90 -5.75
C GLY A 432 16.05 1.73 -6.32
N ASP A 433 16.39 0.52 -6.77
CA ASP A 433 17.70 0.22 -7.35
C ASP A 433 18.06 1.06 -8.58
N GLN A 434 17.03 1.44 -9.35
CA GLN A 434 17.16 2.30 -10.53
C GLN A 434 17.69 3.70 -10.16
N MET A 435 17.56 4.08 -8.89
CA MET A 435 18.09 5.33 -8.37
C MET A 435 19.47 5.12 -7.76
N HIS A 436 20.36 6.07 -8.02
CA HIS A 436 21.69 6.09 -7.42
C HIS A 436 21.83 7.27 -6.46
N TYR A 437 22.54 7.05 -5.35
CA TYR A 437 22.82 8.08 -4.35
C TYR A 437 23.81 9.15 -4.82
N ASN A 438 24.77 8.74 -5.64
CA ASN A 438 25.71 9.59 -6.38
C ASN A 438 25.72 9.13 -7.86
N ARG A 439 25.80 10.06 -8.81
CA ARG A 439 26.27 9.78 -10.17
C ARG A 439 27.73 10.21 -10.22
N ILE A 440 28.72 9.30 -10.28
CA ILE A 440 29.42 8.99 -11.55
C ILE A 440 30.10 7.59 -11.59
N ARG A 441 29.90 6.67 -10.64
CA ARG A 441 30.62 5.36 -10.67
C ARG A 441 29.70 4.13 -10.72
N SER A 442 29.50 3.58 -11.91
CA SER A 442 29.36 2.12 -12.14
C SER A 442 30.38 1.73 -13.21
N ASN A 443 31.14 0.65 -13.04
CA ASN A 443 32.21 0.21 -13.98
C ASN A 443 31.66 -0.36 -15.31
N THR A 444 30.45 0.02 -15.71
CA THR A 444 29.79 -0.44 -16.93
C THR A 444 29.53 0.77 -17.84
N ASN A 445 30.06 0.71 -19.06
CA ASN A 445 30.14 1.83 -20.01
C ASN A 445 28.79 2.40 -20.49
N GLU A 446 27.64 1.85 -20.08
CA GLU A 446 26.32 2.24 -20.61
C GLU A 446 25.54 3.25 -19.75
N GLU A 447 25.90 3.47 -18.48
CA GLU A 447 25.11 4.33 -17.55
C GLU A 447 25.78 5.67 -17.20
N GLN A 448 26.95 5.95 -17.79
CA GLN A 448 27.95 6.86 -17.23
C GLN A 448 27.94 8.34 -17.68
N HIS A 449 26.94 8.87 -18.40
CA HIS A 449 26.99 10.28 -18.82
C HIS A 449 25.78 11.11 -18.36
N GLN A 450 26.04 12.10 -17.48
CA GLN A 450 25.30 13.36 -17.58
C GLN A 450 25.46 13.86 -19.01
N SER A 451 24.40 14.37 -19.64
CA SER A 451 24.49 14.72 -21.06
C SER A 451 25.63 15.71 -21.28
N LYS A 452 26.42 15.51 -22.34
CA LYS A 452 27.48 16.46 -22.74
C LYS A 452 26.93 17.89 -22.81
N GLU A 453 25.70 17.99 -23.31
CA GLU A 453 24.91 19.22 -23.34
C GLU A 453 24.71 19.87 -21.96
N PHE A 454 24.38 19.10 -20.92
CA PHE A 454 24.29 19.61 -19.55
C PHE A 454 25.64 20.16 -19.08
N LEU A 455 26.71 19.38 -19.21
CA LEU A 455 28.03 19.79 -18.77
C LEU A 455 28.52 21.04 -19.50
N ASP A 456 28.25 21.16 -20.80
CA ASP A 456 28.62 22.32 -21.60
C ASP A 456 27.83 23.57 -21.20
N SER A 457 26.58 23.42 -20.75
CA SER A 457 25.75 24.52 -20.26
C SER A 457 26.22 25.14 -18.93
N LEU A 458 27.13 24.48 -18.20
CA LEU A 458 27.60 24.95 -16.89
C LEU A 458 28.69 26.02 -17.02
N SER A 459 28.59 27.07 -16.18
CA SER A 459 29.67 28.03 -15.97
C SER A 459 30.91 27.36 -15.35
N GLN A 460 32.08 28.00 -15.47
CA GLN A 460 33.32 27.48 -14.87
C GLN A 460 33.21 27.30 -13.35
N LYS A 461 32.50 28.20 -12.66
CA LYS A 461 32.24 28.10 -11.22
C LYS A 461 31.38 26.87 -10.89
N GLN A 462 30.33 26.61 -11.67
CA GLN A 462 29.47 25.44 -11.50
C GLN A 462 30.25 24.14 -11.78
N LYS A 463 31.02 24.09 -12.87
CA LYS A 463 31.91 22.95 -13.20
C LYS A 463 32.90 22.68 -12.08
N LYS A 464 33.49 23.72 -11.49
CA LYS A 464 34.39 23.61 -10.34
C LYS A 464 33.68 23.04 -9.11
N LEU A 465 32.52 23.59 -8.73
CA LEU A 465 31.75 23.08 -7.58
C LEU A 465 31.38 21.59 -7.75
N PHE A 466 30.94 21.22 -8.95
CA PHE A 466 30.59 19.85 -9.31
C PHE A 466 31.80 18.91 -9.22
N ARG A 467 32.93 19.26 -9.85
CA ARG A 467 34.16 18.44 -9.80
C ARG A 467 34.70 18.31 -8.38
N GLU A 468 34.70 19.40 -7.61
CA GLU A 468 35.20 19.37 -6.24
C GLU A 468 34.30 18.59 -5.29
N SER A 469 32.96 18.55 -5.52
CA SER A 469 32.08 17.68 -4.74
C SER A 469 32.40 16.22 -5.00
N GLU A 470 32.52 15.82 -6.27
CA GLU A 470 32.86 14.45 -6.65
C GLU A 470 34.24 14.03 -6.10
N MET A 471 35.26 14.88 -6.26
CA MET A 471 36.60 14.62 -5.70
C MET A 471 36.60 14.53 -4.17
N ALA A 472 35.75 15.30 -3.49
CA ALA A 472 35.64 15.22 -2.03
C ALA A 472 34.99 13.89 -1.61
N MET A 473 33.96 13.44 -2.33
CA MET A 473 33.32 12.14 -2.11
C MET A 473 34.32 11.00 -2.32
N ASP A 474 35.08 11.01 -3.41
CA ASP A 474 36.11 10.00 -3.73
C ASP A 474 37.19 9.89 -2.64
N LYS A 475 37.48 10.99 -1.95
CA LYS A 475 38.44 11.05 -0.83
C LYS A 475 37.82 10.72 0.53
N GLY A 476 36.59 10.23 0.57
CA GLY A 476 35.84 9.96 1.81
C GLY A 476 35.49 11.21 2.62
N LYS A 477 35.62 12.42 2.04
CA LYS A 477 35.31 13.70 2.70
C LYS A 477 33.85 14.08 2.49
N GLU A 478 32.94 13.20 2.91
CA GLU A 478 31.49 13.28 2.65
C GLU A 478 30.90 14.66 3.00
N LYS A 479 31.14 15.15 4.23
CA LYS A 479 30.64 16.47 4.67
C LYS A 479 31.05 17.62 3.76
N LYS A 480 32.29 17.58 3.21
CA LYS A 480 32.76 18.59 2.26
C LYS A 480 32.05 18.44 0.92
N SER A 481 31.90 17.20 0.44
CA SER A 481 31.14 16.90 -0.78
C SER A 481 29.72 17.46 -0.71
N ASP A 482 29.01 17.22 0.39
CA ASP A 482 27.61 17.62 0.52
C ASP A 482 27.42 19.14 0.52
N ILE A 483 28.32 19.87 1.18
CA ILE A 483 28.32 21.35 1.16
C ILE A 483 28.51 21.86 -0.27
N LEU A 484 29.43 21.25 -1.03
CA LEU A 484 29.71 21.64 -2.42
C LEU A 484 28.55 21.26 -3.35
N ALA A 485 28.00 20.06 -3.22
CA ALA A 485 26.84 19.58 -3.98
C ALA A 485 25.61 20.46 -3.75
N ARG A 486 25.33 20.84 -2.50
CA ARG A 486 24.24 21.79 -2.20
C ARG A 486 24.46 23.16 -2.84
N LYS A 487 25.69 23.68 -2.80
CA LYS A 487 26.03 24.94 -3.47
C LYS A 487 25.87 24.83 -4.99
N PHE A 488 26.25 23.69 -5.56
CA PHE A 488 26.08 23.38 -6.97
C PHE A 488 24.60 23.38 -7.37
N VAL A 489 23.76 22.56 -6.73
CA VAL A 489 22.31 22.48 -7.01
C VAL A 489 21.62 23.84 -6.86
N ASN A 490 21.95 24.59 -5.79
CA ASN A 490 21.41 25.94 -5.58
C ASN A 490 21.85 26.94 -6.66
N SER A 491 22.96 26.69 -7.35
CA SER A 491 23.47 27.56 -8.41
C SER A 491 22.92 27.23 -9.80
N LEU A 492 22.22 26.11 -9.98
CA LEU A 492 21.63 25.75 -11.26
C LEU A 492 20.45 26.67 -11.59
N THR A 493 20.37 27.07 -12.86
CA THR A 493 19.21 27.74 -13.44
C THR A 493 18.13 26.72 -13.80
N PRO A 494 16.85 27.13 -13.97
CA PRO A 494 15.77 26.26 -14.43
C PRO A 494 16.14 25.37 -15.64
N SER A 495 16.67 25.98 -16.71
CA SER A 495 17.07 25.24 -17.92
C SER A 495 18.21 24.24 -17.68
N GLN A 496 19.09 24.50 -16.71
CA GLN A 496 20.14 23.55 -16.33
C GLN A 496 19.59 22.41 -15.48
N GLU A 497 18.63 22.68 -14.60
CA GLU A 497 17.94 21.66 -13.80
C GLU A 497 17.20 20.68 -14.71
N ASP A 498 16.52 21.18 -15.74
CA ASP A 498 15.77 20.35 -16.69
C ASP A 498 16.65 19.36 -17.47
N LYS A 499 17.95 19.67 -17.59
CA LYS A 499 18.96 18.81 -18.22
C LYS A 499 19.72 17.95 -17.22
N PHE A 500 19.52 18.17 -15.93
CA PHE A 500 20.24 17.50 -14.86
C PHE A 500 19.47 16.29 -14.37
N LYS A 501 20.09 15.11 -14.44
CA LYS A 501 19.51 13.93 -13.82
C LYS A 501 19.89 13.89 -12.34
N PHE A 502 18.89 14.03 -11.48
CA PHE A 502 19.07 14.11 -10.03
C PHE A 502 19.31 12.72 -9.42
N GLY A 503 20.33 12.61 -8.56
CA GLY A 503 20.42 11.50 -7.61
C GLY A 503 19.64 11.81 -6.33
N LEU A 504 19.49 10.83 -5.44
CA LEU A 504 18.73 10.99 -4.19
C LEU A 504 19.20 12.19 -3.35
N ARG A 505 20.52 12.43 -3.31
CA ARG A 505 21.14 13.55 -2.60
C ARG A 505 20.76 14.89 -3.23
N GLU A 506 20.94 15.03 -4.53
CA GLU A 506 20.67 16.28 -5.25
C GLU A 506 19.19 16.61 -5.28
N GLU A 507 18.33 15.60 -5.44
CA GLU A 507 16.88 15.72 -5.38
C GLU A 507 16.43 16.31 -4.03
N SER A 508 17.02 15.83 -2.92
CA SER A 508 16.73 16.40 -1.61
C SER A 508 17.08 17.89 -1.52
N PHE A 509 18.22 18.29 -2.10
CA PHE A 509 18.61 19.71 -2.15
C PHE A 509 17.70 20.53 -3.07
N PHE A 510 17.26 19.97 -4.18
CA PHE A 510 16.34 20.61 -5.12
C PHE A 510 15.00 20.92 -4.44
N TYR A 511 14.38 19.96 -3.78
CA TYR A 511 13.13 20.21 -3.04
C TYR A 511 13.32 21.25 -1.92
N LEU A 512 14.45 21.20 -1.19
CA LEU A 512 14.78 22.20 -0.18
C LEU A 512 14.95 23.61 -0.77
N LYS A 513 15.53 23.73 -1.98
CA LYS A 513 15.69 25.00 -2.70
C LYS A 513 14.34 25.66 -2.96
N TYR A 514 13.33 24.88 -3.36
CA TYR A 514 11.99 25.36 -3.68
C TYR A 514 11.02 25.40 -2.50
N GLY A 515 11.48 25.04 -1.30
CA GLY A 515 10.76 25.32 -0.06
C GLY A 515 10.03 24.13 0.57
N ALA A 516 10.40 22.90 0.22
CA ALA A 516 9.97 21.72 0.95
C ALA A 516 10.29 21.84 2.45
N VAL A 517 9.30 21.54 3.29
CA VAL A 517 9.37 21.62 4.76
C VAL A 517 9.88 20.32 5.36
N SER A 518 9.47 19.18 4.78
CA SER A 518 9.83 17.83 5.20
C SER A 518 10.01 16.95 3.97
N GLN A 519 10.84 15.91 4.09
CA GLN A 519 11.01 14.88 3.08
C GLN A 519 11.04 13.51 3.77
N GLN A 520 10.17 12.61 3.31
CA GLN A 520 10.21 11.20 3.66
C GLN A 520 10.95 10.45 2.56
N PHE A 521 11.81 9.53 2.98
CA PHE A 521 12.53 8.61 2.11
C PHE A 521 12.21 7.19 2.56
N THR A 522 11.60 6.41 1.68
CA THR A 522 11.38 4.97 1.86
C THR A 522 12.11 4.20 0.77
N LEU A 523 12.33 2.91 0.99
CA LEU A 523 12.84 1.96 0.03
C LEU A 523 11.67 1.33 -0.72
N LEU A 524 11.83 1.14 -2.02
CA LEU A 524 10.88 0.33 -2.78
C LEU A 524 10.94 -1.10 -2.24
N THR A 525 9.77 -1.66 -1.94
CA THR A 525 9.62 -3.06 -1.51
C THR A 525 8.49 -3.71 -2.30
N PRO A 526 8.54 -5.03 -2.54
CA PRO A 526 7.41 -5.72 -3.14
C PRO A 526 6.21 -5.62 -2.19
N ALA A 527 5.09 -5.08 -2.67
CA ALA A 527 3.84 -5.02 -1.92
C ALA A 527 2.82 -5.96 -2.56
N VAL A 528 2.21 -6.83 -1.76
CA VAL A 528 1.20 -7.78 -2.28
C VAL A 528 0.00 -7.01 -2.83
N GLY A 529 -0.58 -7.53 -3.91
CA GLY A 529 -1.70 -6.91 -4.61
C GLY A 529 -1.27 -5.86 -5.66
N THR A 530 0.03 -5.61 -5.83
CA THR A 530 0.58 -4.76 -6.90
C THR A 530 0.81 -5.53 -8.20
N GLU A 531 0.91 -4.83 -9.33
CA GLU A 531 1.20 -5.48 -10.63
C GLU A 531 2.64 -6.01 -10.69
N VAL A 532 3.53 -5.42 -9.91
CA VAL A 532 4.97 -5.68 -9.93
C VAL A 532 5.42 -6.59 -8.80
N TYR A 533 4.50 -7.20 -8.05
CA TYR A 533 4.83 -7.99 -6.87
C TYR A 533 5.79 -9.15 -7.16
N ASP A 534 5.53 -9.92 -8.22
CA ASP A 534 6.30 -11.13 -8.54
C ASP A 534 7.65 -10.82 -9.20
N ILE A 535 7.82 -9.64 -9.81
CA ILE A 535 9.01 -9.28 -10.59
C ILE A 535 10.29 -9.35 -9.74
N PRO A 536 10.37 -8.70 -8.55
CA PRO A 536 11.55 -8.79 -7.71
C PRO A 536 11.90 -10.21 -7.24
N TYR A 537 10.91 -11.10 -7.10
CA TYR A 537 11.16 -12.50 -6.74
C TYR A 537 11.75 -13.27 -7.92
N ASN A 538 11.16 -13.12 -9.12
CA ASN A 538 11.64 -13.76 -10.34
C ASN A 538 13.06 -13.32 -10.71
N GLU A 539 13.39 -12.05 -10.46
CA GLU A 539 14.73 -11.48 -10.66
C GLU A 539 15.70 -11.79 -9.50
N ARG A 540 15.27 -12.56 -8.49
CA ARG A 540 16.07 -12.93 -7.30
C ARG A 540 16.58 -11.71 -6.52
N MET A 541 15.84 -10.60 -6.53
CA MET A 541 16.22 -9.39 -5.80
C MET A 541 15.88 -9.46 -4.32
N VAL A 542 14.78 -10.13 -3.98
CA VAL A 542 14.24 -10.19 -2.61
C VAL A 542 15.08 -11.11 -1.72
N PHE A 543 15.27 -10.69 -0.48
CA PHE A 543 15.98 -11.46 0.54
C PHE A 543 15.00 -12.38 1.27
N ASP A 544 15.40 -13.64 1.44
CA ASP A 544 14.75 -14.62 2.31
C ASP A 544 15.37 -14.57 3.72
N LYS A 545 16.69 -14.41 3.79
CA LYS A 545 17.43 -14.34 5.06
C LYS A 545 18.60 -13.37 4.97
N VAL A 546 18.85 -12.61 6.04
CA VAL A 546 19.99 -11.69 6.18
C VAL A 546 20.71 -11.98 7.50
N GLY A 547 21.91 -12.55 7.44
CA GLY A 547 22.60 -13.05 8.63
C GLY A 547 21.77 -14.16 9.28
N ASP A 548 21.38 -13.96 10.54
CA ASP A 548 20.48 -14.85 11.29
C ASP A 548 19.01 -14.40 11.25
N ILE A 549 18.71 -13.28 10.60
CA ILE A 549 17.37 -12.71 10.54
C ILE A 549 16.61 -13.32 9.36
N GLN A 550 15.51 -14.02 9.64
CA GLN A 550 14.54 -14.44 8.64
C GLN A 550 13.74 -13.21 8.19
N ILE A 551 13.64 -13.00 6.88
CA ILE A 551 12.85 -11.90 6.34
C ILE A 551 11.38 -12.31 6.34
N GLU A 552 10.62 -11.61 7.17
CA GLU A 552 9.18 -11.75 7.32
C GLU A 552 8.43 -10.48 6.90
N GLN A 553 7.10 -10.58 6.80
CA GLN A 553 6.23 -9.52 6.29
C GLN A 553 6.41 -8.15 6.98
N HIS A 554 6.71 -8.12 8.28
CA HIS A 554 6.93 -6.88 9.02
C HIS A 554 8.20 -6.11 8.58
N HIS A 555 9.12 -6.76 7.86
CA HIS A 555 10.32 -6.10 7.30
C HIS A 555 10.06 -5.37 5.97
N PHE A 556 8.93 -5.62 5.29
CA PHE A 556 8.54 -4.95 4.04
C PHE A 556 7.93 -3.56 4.34
N ASP A 557 8.60 -2.78 5.18
CA ASP A 557 8.10 -1.52 5.74
C ASP A 557 8.60 -0.27 5.01
N GLY A 558 9.36 -0.45 3.94
CA GLY A 558 10.04 0.61 3.22
C GLY A 558 11.20 1.24 4.00
N ASN A 559 11.62 0.68 5.13
CA ASN A 559 12.77 1.17 5.89
C ASN A 559 13.90 0.15 5.96
N HIS A 560 13.61 -1.13 5.77
CA HIS A 560 14.60 -2.18 5.62
C HIS A 560 14.93 -2.41 4.14
N VAL A 561 16.20 -2.63 3.83
CA VAL A 561 16.61 -3.13 2.52
C VAL A 561 16.32 -4.62 2.49
N VAL A 562 15.12 -4.98 2.03
CA VAL A 562 14.67 -6.38 1.87
C VAL A 562 14.76 -6.86 0.42
N MET A 563 15.05 -5.96 -0.52
CA MET A 563 15.35 -6.32 -1.90
C MET A 563 16.38 -5.37 -2.50
N THR A 564 17.31 -5.91 -3.28
CA THR A 564 18.19 -5.16 -4.19
C THR A 564 19.03 -6.13 -5.03
N SER A 565 19.28 -5.76 -6.29
CA SER A 565 20.25 -6.32 -7.22
C SER A 565 21.68 -5.85 -6.93
N HIS A 566 21.86 -4.82 -6.09
CA HIS A 566 23.16 -4.22 -5.83
C HIS A 566 24.09 -5.15 -5.04
N ASN A 567 25.36 -5.21 -5.43
CA ASN A 567 26.40 -6.04 -4.78
C ASN A 567 26.70 -5.62 -3.33
N ASN A 568 26.31 -4.40 -2.93
CA ASN A 568 26.45 -3.92 -1.57
C ASN A 568 25.12 -3.32 -1.07
N PRO A 569 24.23 -4.16 -0.50
CA PRO A 569 22.93 -3.70 0.01
C PRO A 569 23.01 -2.70 1.16
N VAL A 570 24.09 -2.73 1.94
CA VAL A 570 24.30 -1.81 3.07
C VAL A 570 24.42 -0.36 2.59
N GLU A 571 25.04 -0.13 1.42
CA GLU A 571 25.13 1.21 0.85
C GLU A 571 23.73 1.78 0.56
N ARG A 572 22.78 0.97 0.09
CA ARG A 572 21.41 1.42 -0.18
C ARG A 572 20.70 1.96 1.07
N LEU A 573 20.92 1.33 2.22
CA LEU A 573 20.40 1.83 3.49
C LEU A 573 21.14 3.09 3.97
N LYS A 574 22.47 3.14 3.80
CA LYS A 574 23.28 4.33 4.14
C LYS A 574 22.85 5.54 3.32
N ASP A 575 22.50 5.35 2.06
CA ASP A 575 22.04 6.40 1.15
C ASP A 575 20.79 7.10 1.71
N VAL A 576 19.80 6.31 2.16
CA VAL A 576 18.59 6.81 2.82
C VAL A 576 18.93 7.58 4.10
N TYR A 577 19.81 7.05 4.95
CA TYR A 577 20.24 7.77 6.17
C TYR A 577 20.93 9.09 5.88
N LYS A 578 21.74 9.14 4.83
CA LYS A 578 22.43 10.37 4.44
C LYS A 578 21.44 11.37 3.86
N ALA A 579 20.48 10.94 3.04
CA ALA A 579 19.38 11.78 2.55
C ALA A 579 18.59 12.41 3.70
N TYR A 580 18.23 11.61 4.73
CA TYR A 580 17.67 12.13 5.97
C TYR A 580 18.58 13.14 6.67
N GLY A 581 19.90 12.89 6.76
CA GLY A 581 20.85 13.83 7.35
C GLY A 581 21.00 15.16 6.58
N HIS A 582 20.86 15.12 5.26
CA HIS A 582 20.87 16.30 4.38
C HIS A 582 19.64 17.16 4.59
N MET A 583 18.48 16.52 4.76
CA MET A 583 17.23 17.18 5.06
C MET A 583 17.23 17.75 6.49
N TYR A 584 17.59 16.93 7.47
CA TYR A 584 17.45 17.21 8.91
C TYR A 584 18.80 17.41 9.59
N ASN A 585 19.20 18.67 9.75
CA ASN A 585 20.44 19.04 10.41
C ASN A 585 20.36 20.42 11.07
N TYR A 586 21.29 20.69 12.00
CA TYR A 586 21.32 21.94 12.75
C TYR A 586 21.42 23.18 11.86
N SER A 587 22.10 23.11 10.71
CA SER A 587 22.20 24.26 9.80
C SER A 587 20.83 24.62 9.20
N ASN A 588 20.04 23.63 8.79
CA ASN A 588 18.67 23.84 8.33
C ASN A 588 17.73 24.26 9.47
N LEU A 589 17.91 23.71 10.68
CA LEU A 589 17.17 24.14 11.87
C LEU A 589 17.38 25.64 12.17
N PHE A 590 18.63 26.11 12.22
CA PHE A 590 18.92 27.53 12.47
C PHE A 590 18.37 28.44 11.37
N ARG A 591 18.42 28.00 10.11
CA ARG A 591 17.77 28.73 9.01
C ARG A 591 16.25 28.80 9.21
N ALA A 592 15.61 27.70 9.60
CA ALA A 592 14.18 27.67 9.86
C ALA A 592 13.80 28.58 11.04
N VAL A 593 14.56 28.56 12.14
CA VAL A 593 14.36 29.47 13.28
C VAL A 593 14.57 30.93 12.88
N GLY A 594 15.60 31.23 12.08
CA GLY A 594 15.81 32.57 11.54
C GLY A 594 14.64 33.05 10.69
N ARG A 595 14.04 32.16 9.88
CA ARG A 595 12.79 32.45 9.15
C ARG A 595 11.63 32.72 10.10
N VAL A 596 11.46 31.95 11.18
CA VAL A 596 10.42 32.22 12.19
C VAL A 596 10.54 33.64 12.75
N ILE A 597 11.75 34.07 13.11
CA ILE A 597 11.98 35.42 13.63
C ILE A 597 11.67 36.47 12.57
N LYS A 598 12.18 36.28 11.35
CA LYS A 598 11.95 37.20 10.22
C LYS A 598 10.47 37.36 9.90
N GLU A 599 9.74 36.27 9.71
CA GLU A 599 8.33 36.32 9.30
C GLU A 599 7.43 36.83 10.44
N LYS A 600 7.82 36.59 11.70
CA LYS A 600 7.16 37.21 12.86
C LYS A 600 7.31 38.74 12.85
N PHE A 601 8.50 39.25 12.51
CA PHE A 601 8.75 40.69 12.41
C PHE A 601 8.01 41.32 11.22
N LEU A 602 7.93 40.62 10.08
CA LEU A 602 7.23 41.08 8.88
C LEU A 602 5.70 40.94 8.96
N GLY A 603 5.15 40.32 10.01
CA GLY A 603 3.70 40.12 10.18
C GLY A 603 3.06 39.16 9.17
N ASN A 604 3.83 38.33 8.46
CA ASN A 604 3.28 37.37 7.50
C ASN A 604 2.87 36.07 8.21
N GLU A 605 1.60 35.96 8.61
CA GLU A 605 1.10 34.81 9.38
C GLU A 605 1.24 33.47 8.64
N ASN A 606 0.97 33.45 7.33
CA ASN A 606 1.08 32.25 6.49
C ASN A 606 2.52 31.72 6.47
N LYS A 607 3.49 32.58 6.16
CA LYS A 607 4.91 32.19 6.12
C LYS A 607 5.44 31.88 7.51
N LEU A 608 4.97 32.57 8.54
CA LEU A 608 5.30 32.29 9.94
C LEU A 608 4.85 30.88 10.33
N ARG A 609 3.63 30.47 9.97
CA ARG A 609 3.11 29.11 10.22
C ARG A 609 4.00 28.05 9.58
N VAL A 610 4.32 28.21 8.29
CA VAL A 610 5.22 27.29 7.56
C VAL A 610 6.61 27.24 8.17
N ALA A 611 7.17 28.39 8.55
CA ALA A 611 8.49 28.47 9.18
C ALA A 611 8.53 27.75 10.54
N LYS A 612 7.47 27.87 11.36
CA LYS A 612 7.32 27.13 12.62
C LYS A 612 7.26 25.63 12.36
N TYR A 613 6.51 25.20 11.34
CA TYR A 613 6.42 23.80 10.95
C TYR A 613 7.78 23.26 10.48
N ALA A 614 8.51 24.03 9.67
CA ALA A 614 9.88 23.69 9.27
C ALA A 614 10.82 23.53 10.47
N ALA A 615 10.81 24.47 11.43
CA ALA A 615 11.64 24.34 12.64
C ALA A 615 11.27 23.08 13.45
N TYR A 616 9.97 22.79 13.58
CA TYR A 616 9.48 21.58 14.25
C TYR A 616 9.98 20.29 13.56
N TYR A 617 9.80 20.15 12.24
CA TYR A 617 10.24 18.96 11.51
C TYR A 617 11.76 18.83 11.47
N GLN A 618 12.50 19.93 11.43
CA GLN A 618 13.96 19.91 11.56
C GLN A 618 14.39 19.32 12.91
N PHE A 619 13.81 19.79 14.00
CA PHE A 619 14.08 19.25 15.33
C PHE A 619 13.68 17.77 15.44
N LYS A 620 12.49 17.40 14.95
CA LYS A 620 11.98 16.03 14.97
C LYS A 620 12.85 15.08 14.14
N GLY A 621 13.22 15.46 12.92
CA GLY A 621 14.06 14.66 12.02
C GLY A 621 15.46 14.42 12.57
N ILE A 622 16.10 15.42 13.19
CA ILE A 622 17.44 15.25 13.80
C ILE A 622 17.40 14.19 14.91
N ASN A 623 16.39 14.26 15.78
CA ASN A 623 16.25 13.30 16.87
C ASN A 623 15.77 11.93 16.37
N GLY A 624 14.83 11.93 15.44
CA GLY A 624 14.27 10.73 14.84
C GLY A 624 15.30 9.91 14.07
N LEU A 625 16.25 10.55 13.38
CA LEU A 625 17.35 9.85 12.71
C LEU A 625 18.24 9.07 13.70
N LYS A 626 18.45 9.59 14.91
CA LYS A 626 19.21 8.87 15.97
C LYS A 626 18.46 7.61 16.42
N VAL A 627 17.15 7.74 16.63
CA VAL A 627 16.29 6.61 17.01
C VAL A 627 16.20 5.58 15.88
N THR A 628 16.09 6.04 14.63
CA THR A 628 16.07 5.20 13.43
C THR A 628 17.31 4.32 13.36
N LYS A 629 18.51 4.93 13.46
CA LYS A 629 19.78 4.19 13.46
C LYS A 629 19.91 3.21 14.62
N LYS A 630 19.34 3.53 15.78
CA LYS A 630 19.33 2.62 16.94
C LYS A 630 18.43 1.41 16.69
N ARG A 631 17.20 1.63 16.20
CA ARG A 631 16.22 0.58 15.91
C ARG A 631 16.72 -0.36 14.82
N GLN A 632 17.37 0.16 13.78
CA GLN A 632 17.87 -0.66 12.67
C GLN A 632 19.29 -1.23 12.87
N LYS A 633 19.92 -1.01 14.03
CA LYS A 633 21.33 -1.39 14.26
C LYS A 633 21.57 -2.89 14.04
N GLU A 634 20.65 -3.72 14.52
CA GLU A 634 20.73 -5.17 14.40
C GLU A 634 20.68 -5.62 12.94
N PHE A 635 19.66 -5.18 12.21
CA PHE A 635 19.51 -5.44 10.78
C PHE A 635 20.71 -4.94 9.95
N VAL A 636 21.18 -3.71 10.23
CA VAL A 636 22.37 -3.13 9.57
C VAL A 636 23.62 -3.97 9.82
N ASN A 637 23.79 -4.51 11.03
CA ASN A 637 24.93 -5.36 11.33
C ASN A 637 24.81 -6.69 10.60
N ALA A 638 23.64 -7.34 10.62
CA ALA A 638 23.38 -8.56 9.88
C ALA A 638 23.65 -8.40 8.38
N LEU A 639 23.25 -7.26 7.79
CA LEU A 639 23.47 -6.96 6.37
C LEU A 639 24.96 -6.73 6.03
N LYS A 640 25.80 -6.33 6.99
CA LYS A 640 27.24 -6.08 6.78
C LYS A 640 28.10 -7.33 6.84
N ILE A 641 27.79 -8.24 7.76
CA ILE A 641 28.66 -9.37 8.11
C ILE A 641 28.03 -10.72 7.77
N GLY A 642 26.70 -10.77 7.71
CA GLY A 642 25.95 -12.00 7.53
C GLY A 642 25.76 -12.37 6.06
N PRO A 643 25.60 -13.67 5.75
CA PRO A 643 25.21 -14.09 4.41
C PRO A 643 23.82 -13.56 4.06
N ILE A 644 23.61 -13.26 2.78
CA ILE A 644 22.29 -12.89 2.24
C ILE A 644 21.80 -14.06 1.40
N VAL A 645 20.67 -14.65 1.80
CA VAL A 645 19.96 -15.66 1.03
C VAL A 645 18.83 -14.96 0.29
N ARG A 646 18.74 -15.17 -1.03
CA ARG A 646 17.72 -14.58 -1.88
C ARG A 646 16.53 -15.53 -2.00
N ALA A 647 15.32 -14.97 -1.92
CA ALA A 647 14.09 -15.73 -2.10
C ALA A 647 14.02 -16.27 -3.53
N LYS A 648 13.56 -17.52 -3.66
CA LYS A 648 13.39 -18.19 -4.96
C LYS A 648 12.00 -17.95 -5.56
N GLU A 649 11.02 -17.77 -4.70
CA GLU A 649 9.61 -17.59 -5.02
C GLU A 649 8.97 -16.71 -3.94
N PRO A 650 7.84 -16.05 -4.23
CA PRO A 650 7.12 -15.30 -3.22
C PRO A 650 6.49 -16.23 -2.16
N PRO A 651 6.19 -15.71 -0.95
CA PRO A 651 5.55 -16.48 0.12
C PRO A 651 4.24 -17.13 -0.35
N LYS A 652 4.06 -18.40 0.01
CA LYS A 652 2.84 -19.17 -0.28
C LYS A 652 1.97 -19.26 0.96
N SER A 653 0.66 -19.31 0.77
CA SER A 653 -0.25 -19.67 1.87
C SER A 653 0.01 -21.10 2.33
N TYR A 654 -0.09 -21.34 3.64
CA TYR A 654 -0.01 -22.68 4.21
C TYR A 654 -1.20 -23.56 3.85
N HIS A 655 -2.36 -22.94 3.62
CA HIS A 655 -3.58 -23.63 3.23
C HIS A 655 -3.93 -23.26 1.79
N PRO A 656 -4.45 -24.19 0.98
CA PRO A 656 -4.91 -23.85 -0.36
C PRO A 656 -6.06 -22.85 -0.32
N VAL A 657 -6.05 -21.92 -1.27
CA VAL A 657 -7.08 -20.88 -1.40
C VAL A 657 -8.12 -21.34 -2.44
N LEU A 658 -9.38 -21.37 -2.01
CA LEU A 658 -10.55 -21.60 -2.85
C LEU A 658 -11.19 -20.25 -3.18
N ALA A 659 -10.99 -19.79 -4.41
CA ALA A 659 -11.57 -18.55 -4.90
C ALA A 659 -12.99 -18.82 -5.45
N ILE A 660 -14.03 -18.26 -4.83
CA ILE A 660 -15.43 -18.55 -5.22
C ILE A 660 -15.79 -17.93 -6.58
N HIS A 661 -15.18 -16.80 -6.92
CA HIS A 661 -15.43 -16.14 -8.19
C HIS A 661 -14.28 -16.46 -9.16
N PRO A 662 -14.54 -16.91 -10.40
CA PRO A 662 -13.48 -17.13 -11.39
C PRO A 662 -12.63 -15.88 -11.66
N GLU A 663 -13.22 -14.70 -11.47
CA GLU A 663 -12.51 -13.42 -11.52
C GLU A 663 -11.56 -13.27 -10.33
N SER A 664 -11.91 -13.79 -9.15
CA SER A 664 -11.07 -13.71 -7.96
C SER A 664 -9.76 -14.49 -8.12
N ALA A 665 -9.80 -15.64 -8.79
CA ALA A 665 -8.62 -16.46 -9.08
C ALA A 665 -7.51 -15.72 -9.88
N LYS A 666 -7.85 -14.66 -10.62
CA LYS A 666 -6.89 -13.85 -11.39
C LYS A 666 -6.15 -12.78 -10.56
N TYR A 667 -6.58 -12.52 -9.32
CA TYR A 667 -6.00 -11.48 -8.47
C TYR A 667 -5.01 -12.00 -7.43
N TYR A 668 -4.86 -13.31 -7.32
CA TYR A 668 -3.79 -13.91 -6.54
C TYR A 668 -2.58 -14.10 -7.44
N SER A 669 -1.41 -13.73 -6.94
CA SER A 669 -0.13 -14.14 -7.53
C SER A 669 -0.10 -15.67 -7.67
N VAL A 670 0.85 -16.19 -8.45
CA VAL A 670 1.10 -17.63 -8.71
C VAL A 670 1.46 -18.43 -7.44
N THR A 671 1.21 -17.87 -6.25
CA THR A 671 1.72 -18.24 -4.93
C THR A 671 0.75 -19.09 -4.11
N SER A 672 -0.44 -19.39 -4.62
CA SER A 672 -1.28 -20.47 -4.08
C SER A 672 -1.48 -21.55 -5.15
N SER A 673 -1.41 -22.81 -4.75
CA SER A 673 -2.03 -23.89 -5.53
C SER A 673 -3.55 -23.68 -5.46
N HIS A 674 -4.08 -22.94 -6.44
CA HIS A 674 -5.49 -22.60 -6.53
C HIS A 674 -6.27 -23.69 -7.24
N VAL A 675 -7.49 -23.93 -6.78
CA VAL A 675 -8.50 -24.65 -7.57
C VAL A 675 -9.55 -23.62 -7.95
N ALA A 676 -9.52 -23.16 -9.21
CA ALA A 676 -10.57 -22.32 -9.75
C ALA A 676 -11.74 -23.21 -10.15
N LEU A 677 -12.94 -22.91 -9.66
CA LEU A 677 -14.15 -23.63 -10.06
C LEU A 677 -14.63 -23.10 -11.41
N ASP A 678 -14.86 -24.00 -12.38
CA ASP A 678 -15.61 -23.66 -13.60
C ASP A 678 -16.98 -23.07 -13.16
N PRO A 679 -17.49 -21.97 -13.73
CA PRO A 679 -18.77 -21.36 -13.35
C PRO A 679 -20.01 -22.28 -13.49
N LYS A 680 -19.92 -23.42 -14.18
CA LYS A 680 -21.08 -24.28 -14.49
C LYS A 680 -21.75 -25.06 -13.34
N PRO A 681 -21.14 -25.42 -12.20
CA PRO A 681 -21.82 -26.13 -11.12
C PRO A 681 -22.45 -25.18 -10.07
N LEU A 682 -22.39 -23.86 -10.26
CA LEU A 682 -23.06 -22.91 -9.37
C LEU A 682 -24.55 -22.89 -9.67
N THR A 683 -25.37 -23.16 -8.67
CA THR A 683 -26.82 -22.94 -8.75
C THR A 683 -27.12 -21.45 -9.01
N LYS A 684 -28.34 -21.10 -9.45
CA LYS A 684 -28.80 -19.69 -9.58
C LYS A 684 -28.64 -18.85 -8.30
N GLN A 685 -28.34 -19.47 -7.16
CA GLN A 685 -28.11 -18.86 -5.85
C GLN A 685 -26.62 -18.80 -5.45
N GLY A 686 -25.69 -19.22 -6.32
CA GLY A 686 -24.25 -19.16 -6.05
C GLY A 686 -23.73 -20.24 -5.11
N VAL A 687 -24.51 -21.30 -4.84
CA VAL A 687 -24.11 -22.41 -3.96
C VAL A 687 -23.62 -23.59 -4.80
N LEU A 688 -22.45 -24.13 -4.46
CA LEU A 688 -21.93 -25.39 -5.01
C LEU A 688 -22.77 -26.58 -4.52
N THR A 689 -23.15 -27.48 -5.42
CA THR A 689 -23.83 -28.73 -5.05
C THR A 689 -22.87 -29.69 -4.33
N ILE A 690 -23.38 -30.48 -3.37
CA ILE A 690 -22.61 -31.52 -2.65
C ILE A 690 -21.90 -32.46 -3.65
N GLU A 691 -22.56 -32.83 -4.75
CA GLU A 691 -22.02 -33.68 -5.80
C GLU A 691 -20.80 -33.05 -6.54
N ALA A 692 -20.75 -31.72 -6.65
CA ALA A 692 -19.61 -31.03 -7.25
C ALA A 692 -18.42 -30.99 -6.28
N LEU A 693 -18.70 -30.86 -4.97
CA LEU A 693 -17.70 -30.91 -3.89
C LEU A 693 -17.08 -32.30 -3.76
N GLU A 694 -17.88 -33.37 -3.84
CA GLU A 694 -17.39 -34.75 -3.79
C GLU A 694 -16.41 -35.06 -4.93
N LYS A 695 -16.72 -34.61 -6.15
CA LYS A 695 -15.86 -34.74 -7.34
C LYS A 695 -14.57 -33.93 -7.24
N ILE A 696 -14.58 -32.75 -6.61
CA ILE A 696 -13.35 -31.97 -6.33
C ILE A 696 -12.47 -32.69 -5.31
N CYS A 697 -13.08 -33.21 -4.24
CA CYS A 697 -12.37 -33.94 -3.18
C CYS A 697 -11.81 -35.30 -3.63
N GLN A 698 -12.42 -35.92 -4.65
CA GLN A 698 -11.96 -37.16 -5.28
C GLN A 698 -10.88 -36.94 -6.33
N GLY A 699 -10.51 -35.70 -6.64
CA GLY A 699 -9.51 -35.38 -7.67
C GLY A 699 -10.02 -35.55 -9.11
N GLU A 700 -11.33 -35.62 -9.30
CA GLU A 700 -11.97 -35.83 -10.61
C GLU A 700 -12.11 -34.53 -11.44
N PHE A 701 -11.76 -33.38 -10.86
CA PHE A 701 -11.54 -32.15 -11.61
C PHE A 701 -10.04 -31.94 -11.80
N GLU A 702 -9.61 -31.70 -13.04
CA GLU A 702 -8.26 -31.22 -13.31
C GLU A 702 -8.00 -29.98 -12.44
N ILE A 703 -6.96 -30.07 -11.60
CA ILE A 703 -6.35 -28.89 -11.00
C ILE A 703 -5.79 -28.12 -12.18
N TYR A 704 -6.55 -27.15 -12.69
CA TYR A 704 -6.01 -26.20 -13.64
C TYR A 704 -4.97 -25.40 -12.85
N PRO A 705 -3.65 -25.50 -13.13
CA PRO A 705 -2.80 -24.35 -12.88
C PRO A 705 -3.55 -23.18 -13.50
N THR A 706 -3.71 -22.08 -12.74
CA THR A 706 -4.33 -20.84 -13.21
C THR A 706 -4.08 -20.75 -14.69
N PRO A 707 -5.11 -20.78 -15.57
CA PRO A 707 -4.87 -20.90 -17.00
C PRO A 707 -3.80 -19.88 -17.32
N ILE A 708 -2.63 -20.34 -17.79
CA ILE A 708 -1.67 -19.47 -18.45
C ILE A 708 -2.59 -18.64 -19.34
N ALA A 709 -2.72 -17.35 -19.03
CA ALA A 709 -3.72 -16.50 -19.64
C ALA A 709 -3.71 -16.83 -21.12
N ARG A 710 -4.87 -17.17 -21.70
CA ARG A 710 -4.92 -17.54 -23.12
C ARG A 710 -4.05 -16.53 -23.87
N TYR A 711 -3.10 -17.09 -24.62
CA TYR A 711 -1.93 -16.41 -25.18
C TYR A 711 -2.27 -15.18 -26.03
N ASP A 712 -3.53 -15.03 -26.43
CA ASP A 712 -4.12 -13.94 -27.19
C ASP A 712 -4.51 -12.69 -26.37
N GLN A 713 -4.50 -12.76 -25.03
CA GLN A 713 -4.94 -11.66 -24.14
C GLN A 713 -3.85 -11.03 -23.28
N LEU A 714 -2.59 -11.44 -23.42
CA LEU A 714 -1.47 -10.73 -22.78
C LEU A 714 -1.24 -9.41 -23.52
N PRO A 715 -1.27 -8.24 -22.84
CA PRO A 715 -0.81 -7.01 -23.47
C PRO A 715 0.64 -7.23 -23.88
N THR A 716 0.92 -7.07 -25.17
CA THR A 716 2.25 -7.03 -25.75
C THR A 716 3.18 -6.25 -24.80
N TYR A 717 4.26 -6.88 -24.36
CA TYR A 717 5.37 -6.28 -23.59
C TYR A 717 5.70 -4.88 -24.14
N SER A 718 5.05 -3.83 -23.61
CA SER A 718 5.19 -2.47 -24.13
C SER A 718 6.27 -1.68 -23.38
N GLN A 719 7.13 -2.36 -22.64
CA GLN A 719 8.31 -1.78 -22.00
C GLN A 719 9.52 -2.72 -22.06
N ALA A 720 9.55 -3.66 -23.02
CA ALA A 720 10.84 -4.21 -23.43
C ALA A 720 11.57 -3.06 -24.14
N HIS A 721 12.69 -2.63 -23.55
CA HIS A 721 13.59 -1.59 -24.04
C HIS A 721 13.50 -1.39 -25.56
N GLU A 722 13.23 -0.16 -26.01
CA GLU A 722 13.33 0.26 -27.41
C GLU A 722 14.80 0.23 -27.88
N SER A 723 15.43 -0.94 -27.79
CA SER A 723 16.80 -1.21 -28.19
C SER A 723 16.83 -2.51 -29.01
N ILE A 724 17.74 -2.57 -29.98
CA ILE A 724 17.92 -3.75 -30.85
C ILE A 724 18.14 -5.03 -30.02
N GLU A 725 18.82 -4.90 -28.88
CA GLU A 725 19.08 -6.00 -27.94
C GLU A 725 17.81 -6.49 -27.23
N GLY A 726 16.87 -5.58 -26.91
CA GLY A 726 15.56 -5.92 -26.37
C GLY A 726 14.75 -6.77 -27.35
N TYR A 727 14.77 -6.41 -28.65
CA TYR A 727 14.12 -7.21 -29.69
C TYR A 727 14.78 -8.57 -29.88
N ARG A 728 16.11 -8.65 -29.82
CA ARG A 728 16.82 -9.93 -29.91
C ARG A 728 16.41 -10.87 -28.78
N LYS A 729 16.42 -10.40 -27.53
CA LYS A 729 15.96 -11.18 -26.36
C LYS A 729 14.50 -11.60 -26.50
N HIS A 730 13.64 -10.70 -26.98
CA HIS A 730 12.23 -11.01 -27.22
C HIS A 730 12.04 -12.07 -28.32
N ALA A 731 12.79 -12.00 -29.42
CA ALA A 731 12.80 -13.01 -30.47
C ALA A 731 13.26 -14.38 -29.94
N ASP A 732 14.28 -14.42 -29.10
CA ASP A 732 14.75 -15.65 -28.48
C ASP A 732 13.69 -16.24 -27.52
N THR A 733 12.99 -15.40 -26.75
CA THR A 733 11.86 -15.84 -25.92
C THR A 733 10.70 -16.39 -26.76
N LEU A 734 10.33 -15.73 -27.86
CA LEU A 734 9.28 -16.22 -28.77
C LEU A 734 9.68 -17.56 -29.39
N TYR A 735 10.95 -17.74 -29.77
CA TYR A 735 11.46 -18.99 -30.29
C TYR A 735 11.46 -20.11 -29.24
N GLU A 736 11.82 -19.82 -28.00
CA GLU A 736 11.77 -20.79 -26.89
C GLU A 736 10.32 -21.26 -26.64
N GLN A 737 9.36 -20.34 -26.68
CA GLN A 737 7.93 -20.65 -26.55
C GLN A 737 7.43 -21.53 -27.71
N PHE A 738 7.79 -21.18 -28.94
CA PHE A 738 7.50 -21.99 -30.12
C PHE A 738 8.10 -23.40 -29.97
N SER A 739 9.35 -23.51 -29.52
CA SER A 739 10.06 -24.78 -29.34
C SER A 739 9.41 -25.68 -28.28
N ILE A 740 8.91 -25.10 -27.18
CA ILE A 740 8.15 -25.83 -26.15
C ILE A 740 6.86 -26.40 -26.76
N LYS A 741 6.08 -25.55 -27.45
CA LYS A 741 4.80 -25.96 -28.04
C LYS A 741 4.96 -27.00 -29.14
N LEU A 742 6.01 -26.86 -29.95
CA LEU A 742 6.39 -27.83 -30.97
C LEU A 742 6.73 -29.18 -30.34
N ARG A 743 7.46 -29.20 -29.22
CA ARG A 743 7.77 -30.44 -28.47
C ARG A 743 6.52 -31.09 -27.88
N GLU A 744 5.62 -30.31 -27.28
CA GLU A 744 4.33 -30.81 -26.77
C GLU A 744 3.54 -31.53 -27.87
N LEU A 745 3.37 -30.88 -29.03
CA LEU A 745 2.62 -31.44 -30.16
C LEU A 745 3.27 -32.66 -30.82
N THR A 746 4.60 -32.78 -30.74
CA THR A 746 5.36 -33.86 -31.38
C THR A 746 5.67 -35.03 -30.44
N SER A 747 5.43 -34.87 -29.13
CA SER A 747 5.66 -35.88 -28.10
C SER A 747 4.69 -37.08 -28.11
N SER A 748 3.65 -37.05 -28.95
CA SER A 748 2.59 -38.08 -29.05
C SER A 748 2.90 -39.26 -29.99
N GLY A 749 4.15 -39.39 -30.47
CA GLY A 749 4.59 -40.51 -31.31
C GLY A 749 4.29 -40.32 -32.82
N ARG A 750 5.00 -41.10 -33.66
CA ARG A 750 5.02 -40.92 -35.13
C ARG A 750 3.65 -41.02 -35.83
N GLU A 751 2.66 -41.70 -35.23
CA GLU A 751 1.33 -41.84 -35.82
C GLU A 751 0.46 -40.58 -35.69
N GLY A 752 0.62 -39.78 -34.62
CA GLY A 752 -0.08 -38.50 -34.45
C GLY A 752 0.49 -37.36 -35.31
N LEU A 753 1.77 -37.46 -35.68
CA LEU A 753 2.51 -36.47 -36.47
C LEU A 753 2.08 -36.40 -37.94
N ASN A 754 1.63 -37.53 -38.51
CA ASN A 754 1.09 -37.57 -39.87
C ASN A 754 -0.33 -36.96 -39.97
N GLN A 755 -1.06 -36.85 -38.86
CA GLN A 755 -2.43 -36.31 -38.83
C GLN A 755 -2.51 -34.80 -38.56
N SER A 756 -1.39 -34.08 -38.39
CA SER A 756 -1.45 -32.66 -37.98
C SER A 756 -0.44 -31.73 -38.66
N LYS A 757 -0.02 -32.02 -39.90
CA LYS A 757 0.77 -31.07 -40.71
C LYS A 757 0.11 -29.70 -40.83
N GLU A 758 -1.22 -29.68 -40.94
CA GLU A 758 -2.02 -28.44 -40.98
C GLU A 758 -1.97 -27.69 -39.64
N THR A 759 -2.06 -28.40 -38.50
CA THR A 759 -1.93 -27.81 -37.16
C THR A 759 -0.54 -27.25 -36.91
N LEU A 760 0.52 -27.96 -37.36
CA LEU A 760 1.89 -27.47 -37.29
C LEU A 760 2.07 -26.22 -38.17
N THR A 761 1.52 -26.24 -39.39
CA THR A 761 1.56 -25.08 -40.30
C THR A 761 0.88 -23.86 -39.68
N HIS A 762 -0.33 -24.03 -39.13
CA HIS A 762 -1.04 -22.96 -38.43
C HIS A 762 -0.28 -22.44 -37.21
N LEU A 763 0.32 -23.33 -36.41
CA LEU A 763 1.14 -22.93 -35.26
C LEU A 763 2.28 -22.00 -35.68
N GLY A 764 3.02 -22.39 -36.74
CA GLY A 764 4.11 -21.59 -37.26
C GLY A 764 3.66 -20.25 -37.83
N GLN A 765 2.58 -20.24 -38.61
CA GLN A 765 1.99 -19.02 -39.18
C GLN A 765 1.50 -18.06 -38.09
N ASP A 766 0.80 -18.56 -37.07
CA ASP A 766 0.29 -17.73 -35.97
C ASP A 766 1.42 -17.06 -35.19
N PHE A 767 2.51 -17.79 -34.92
CA PHE A 767 3.70 -17.24 -34.25
C PHE A 767 4.38 -16.16 -35.11
N ILE A 768 4.51 -16.39 -36.42
CA ILE A 768 5.10 -15.40 -37.34
C ILE A 768 4.21 -14.15 -37.43
N ILE A 769 2.90 -14.30 -37.60
CA ILE A 769 1.95 -13.19 -37.70
C ILE A 769 1.94 -12.37 -36.40
N HIS A 770 2.03 -13.03 -35.24
CA HIS A 770 2.13 -12.36 -33.95
C HIS A 770 3.41 -11.51 -33.86
N ALA A 771 4.56 -12.09 -34.24
CA ALA A 771 5.83 -11.39 -34.27
C ALA A 771 5.81 -10.20 -35.25
N GLU A 772 5.27 -10.38 -36.46
CA GLU A 772 5.15 -9.30 -37.45
C GLU A 772 4.32 -8.13 -36.95
N LYS A 773 3.16 -8.39 -36.34
CA LYS A 773 2.30 -7.33 -35.76
C LYS A 773 2.99 -6.54 -34.67
N LEU A 774 3.86 -7.18 -33.89
CA LEU A 774 4.63 -6.54 -32.83
C LEU A 774 5.75 -5.66 -33.41
N TYR A 775 6.47 -6.18 -34.40
CA TYR A 775 7.64 -5.54 -35.00
C TYR A 775 7.26 -4.44 -36.01
N HIS A 776 6.05 -4.47 -36.57
CA HIS A 776 5.55 -3.42 -37.47
C HIS A 776 5.07 -2.14 -36.76
N LYS A 777 4.86 -2.15 -35.44
CA LYS A 777 4.41 -0.97 -34.66
C LYS A 777 5.53 0.03 -34.31
N LEU A 778 6.69 -0.04 -34.97
CA LEU A 778 7.93 0.62 -34.54
C LEU A 778 8.29 1.91 -35.31
N HIS A 779 9.02 2.81 -34.63
CA HIS A 779 9.62 4.01 -35.21
C HIS A 779 10.66 3.69 -36.30
N ASN A 780 10.76 4.56 -37.32
CA ASN A 780 11.61 4.35 -38.52
C ASN A 780 13.08 4.02 -38.21
N ASN A 781 13.66 4.58 -37.14
CA ASN A 781 15.08 4.42 -36.81
C ASN A 781 15.45 3.05 -36.23
N LEU A 782 14.49 2.30 -35.68
CA LEU A 782 14.71 0.98 -35.07
C LEU A 782 14.30 -0.19 -35.98
N ARG A 783 13.64 0.13 -37.10
CA ARG A 783 13.02 -0.82 -38.03
C ARG A 783 14.03 -1.80 -38.64
N GLY A 784 15.26 -1.35 -38.92
CA GLY A 784 16.31 -2.20 -39.50
C GLY A 784 16.77 -3.33 -38.58
N GLY A 785 17.03 -3.03 -37.30
CA GLY A 785 17.43 -4.04 -36.30
C GLY A 785 16.29 -4.99 -35.95
N ALA A 786 15.07 -4.45 -35.80
CA ALA A 786 13.88 -5.24 -35.57
C ALA A 786 13.59 -6.21 -36.73
N ASN A 787 13.67 -5.76 -37.99
CA ASN A 787 13.50 -6.63 -39.15
C ASN A 787 14.54 -7.75 -39.21
N ASN A 788 15.79 -7.48 -38.80
CA ASN A 788 16.82 -8.51 -38.74
C ASN A 788 16.49 -9.60 -37.69
N SER A 789 16.10 -9.19 -36.48
CA SER A 789 15.67 -10.13 -35.43
C SER A 789 14.42 -10.93 -35.83
N LEU A 790 13.47 -10.29 -36.52
CA LEU A 790 12.28 -10.97 -37.05
C LEU A 790 12.65 -11.99 -38.12
N ASN A 791 13.56 -11.67 -39.04
CA ASN A 791 14.03 -12.60 -40.06
C ASN A 791 14.76 -13.80 -39.44
N GLN A 792 15.60 -13.57 -38.43
CA GLN A 792 16.27 -14.66 -37.69
C GLN A 792 15.27 -15.56 -36.97
N LEU A 793 14.22 -15.00 -36.37
CA LEU A 793 13.15 -15.78 -35.75
C LEU A 793 12.41 -16.64 -36.78
N LYS A 794 12.02 -16.06 -37.93
CA LYS A 794 11.36 -16.78 -39.03
C LYS A 794 12.23 -17.94 -39.53
N GLU A 795 13.52 -17.70 -39.72
CA GLU A 795 14.46 -18.73 -40.16
C GLU A 795 14.59 -19.87 -39.14
N LYS A 796 14.71 -19.55 -37.84
CA LYS A 796 14.74 -20.55 -36.76
C LYS A 796 13.46 -21.40 -36.72
N ILE A 797 12.30 -20.77 -36.82
CA ILE A 797 11.00 -21.47 -36.89
C ILE A 797 10.95 -22.37 -38.13
N GLN A 798 11.35 -21.85 -39.29
CA GLN A 798 11.36 -22.62 -40.54
C GLN A 798 12.28 -23.85 -40.47
N ILE A 799 13.48 -23.70 -39.89
CA ILE A 799 14.44 -24.80 -39.71
C ILE A 799 13.83 -25.93 -38.87
N ASP A 800 13.16 -25.58 -37.77
CA ASP A 800 12.53 -26.57 -36.91
C ASP A 800 11.32 -27.24 -37.55
N MET A 801 10.56 -26.49 -38.36
CA MET A 801 9.38 -27.00 -39.06
C MET A 801 9.75 -27.92 -40.23
N HIS A 802 10.89 -27.66 -40.89
CA HIS A 802 11.47 -28.55 -41.89
C HIS A 802 11.82 -29.94 -41.33
N LYS A 803 12.18 -30.05 -40.04
CA LYS A 803 12.40 -31.37 -39.39
C LYS A 803 11.15 -32.26 -39.41
N TYR A 804 9.98 -31.66 -39.61
CA TYR A 804 8.68 -32.32 -39.67
C TYR A 804 8.03 -32.29 -41.08
N ASN A 805 8.80 -31.96 -42.13
CA ASN A 805 8.31 -31.81 -43.52
C ASN A 805 7.16 -30.79 -43.65
N VAL A 806 7.24 -29.67 -42.92
CA VAL A 806 6.32 -28.54 -43.01
C VAL A 806 7.09 -27.28 -43.44
N THR A 807 6.53 -26.55 -44.40
CA THR A 807 7.06 -25.29 -44.91
C THR A 807 6.04 -24.19 -44.61
N ILE A 808 6.45 -23.14 -43.90
CA ILE A 808 5.58 -22.01 -43.52
C ILE A 808 5.76 -20.83 -44.45
#